data_AF-A0A5N4B1C9-F1
#
_entry.id   AF-A0A5N4B1C9-F1
#
_cell.length_a   1.000
_cell.length_b   1.000
_cell.length_c   1.000
_cell.angle_alpha   90.00
_cell.angle_beta   90.00
_cell.angle_gamma   90.00
#
_symmetry.space_group_name_H-M   'P 1'
#
loop_
_entity.id
_entity.type
_entity.pdbx_description
1 polymer ?
#
loop_
_entity_poly.entity_id
_entity_poly.type
_entity_poly.pdbx_seq_one_letter_code
_entity_poly.pdbx_strand_id
1 'polypeptide(L)'
;MGSWPEDVGILAIETVFPSLYVDQTELEQYDGVSAGKYTVGLGQHKMGICGDREDINSICLTVVQNLMEHYDIKYTDIGRLEVGTETIIDKSKSVKSVLMQLFEPHGVMDIEGIDTTNACYGGTAALFNAIAWVESSDWNHRYALVVTADIAVYAEGPARPTGGAGAVAMLIGPNAPLVFDRHVRATYMRHVYDFYKPDLASEFPKVDGKLSIECYLNALDTCYQLYCKRASKRDSKETPVDLNHFDYLLFHTPFCKLMQKSVGRLGLNDFLSTSPDLIPQLYPGLNNYRKVDLNNSYFDKDVEKTFMTTTKGSFETKTQPTLLLANQIGNMYTASLYGGLVSLLINQNIEQIAGSKIGLFSYGSGLASTMYSITVTKDSNDNSQLYKLISNLKNVKTKLEQRLKISPEKFMTMLAVRQQNYNKAPFKPIGRVEDLFPGTYYLVEIDEMYLYSSELEGTLLTPNCIKDSPECKTLEETLSKEFSNPDPSRKWREGVNKSSFSYLLLDPRLTNNLPNRAEQMPPTEVWKTFLESIFYVGKGKRARPYSHLYDAVKLWNAGMINDSNKKLQHILDIWKADLGVICLHVFQNVIPVEAYTREAAMIAALKLENLRNNKLGQFYGTPLTWSAQQQNKLGVALLYKAMMIFLNEGERQLKPSKSTGRPRTSEESVEQVRNSLTRSPMKSVRKASRELAIPVTTVWRVLRRRLQLRPYRLQLLQALKPTDHLLRANFANDMLFHDNEDFLDLVVFSDESTFQLSGRVNTHNVRIWGSENPHMGTSATRLS
;
A
#
# COMPACT_ATOMS: atom_id res chain seq x y z
N MET A 1 -33.47 38.73 1.30
CA MET A 1 -33.19 37.39 1.86
C MET A 1 -33.91 36.40 0.96
N GLY A 2 -33.19 35.46 0.34
CA GLY A 2 -33.83 34.41 -0.47
C GLY A 2 -34.68 33.49 0.42
N SER A 3 -35.75 32.91 -0.13
CA SER A 3 -36.50 31.84 0.52
C SER A 3 -35.66 30.56 0.58
N TRP A 4 -35.87 29.73 1.60
CA TRP A 4 -35.27 28.39 1.64
C TRP A 4 -35.72 27.59 0.41
N PRO A 5 -34.88 26.70 -0.15
CA PRO A 5 -35.30 25.79 -1.20
C PRO A 5 -36.51 24.97 -0.74
N GLU A 6 -37.47 24.76 -1.62
CA GLU A 6 -38.69 24.01 -1.29
C GLU A 6 -38.41 22.49 -1.29
N ASP A 7 -39.12 21.78 -0.42
CA ASP A 7 -39.19 20.33 -0.40
C ASP A 7 -37.84 19.61 -0.44
N VAL A 8 -36.87 20.09 0.36
CA VAL A 8 -35.54 19.48 0.47
C VAL A 8 -35.67 18.07 1.05
N GLY A 9 -35.09 17.09 0.35
CA GLY A 9 -35.09 15.72 0.81
C GLY A 9 -34.36 14.76 -0.12
N ILE A 10 -34.71 13.46 -0.05
CA ILE A 10 -34.04 12.40 -0.81
C ILE A 10 -34.65 12.29 -2.21
N LEU A 11 -33.85 12.62 -3.22
CA LEU A 11 -34.17 12.54 -4.65
C LEU A 11 -33.93 11.16 -5.24
N ALA A 12 -32.86 10.50 -4.79
CA ALA A 12 -32.45 9.18 -5.22
C ALA A 12 -31.85 8.41 -4.06
N ILE A 13 -32.02 7.10 -4.06
CA ILE A 13 -31.43 6.21 -3.06
C ILE A 13 -30.98 4.92 -3.74
N GLU A 14 -29.82 4.41 -3.32
CA GLU A 14 -29.22 3.18 -3.83
C GLU A 14 -28.67 2.37 -2.66
N THR A 15 -28.66 1.04 -2.76
CA THR A 15 -28.09 0.17 -1.71
C THR A 15 -27.23 -0.94 -2.28
N VAL A 16 -26.18 -1.28 -1.55
CA VAL A 16 -25.33 -2.44 -1.82
C VAL A 16 -25.12 -3.22 -0.53
N PHE A 17 -24.98 -4.52 -0.69
CA PHE A 17 -24.70 -5.48 0.37
C PHE A 17 -23.87 -6.62 -0.24
N PRO A 18 -23.05 -7.32 0.56
CA PRO A 18 -22.17 -8.34 0.03
C PRO A 18 -22.96 -9.48 -0.62
N SER A 19 -22.32 -10.11 -1.61
CA SER A 19 -22.87 -11.26 -2.31
C SER A 19 -22.87 -12.53 -1.47
N LEU A 20 -22.12 -12.59 -0.37
CA LEU A 20 -22.02 -13.76 0.51
C LEU A 20 -22.94 -13.62 1.72
N TYR A 21 -23.51 -14.74 2.18
CA TYR A 21 -24.23 -14.78 3.46
C TYR A 21 -24.08 -16.11 4.19
N VAL A 22 -24.17 -16.08 5.51
CA VAL A 22 -24.35 -17.27 6.36
C VAL A 22 -25.82 -17.38 6.82
N ASP A 23 -26.37 -18.59 6.79
CA ASP A 23 -27.74 -18.85 7.24
C ASP A 23 -27.78 -18.94 8.77
N GLN A 24 -28.73 -18.24 9.39
CA GLN A 24 -28.83 -18.16 10.85
C GLN A 24 -29.27 -19.49 11.47
N THR A 25 -30.03 -20.32 10.76
CA THR A 25 -30.41 -21.66 11.23
C THR A 25 -29.20 -22.58 11.27
N GLU A 26 -28.33 -22.50 10.26
CA GLU A 26 -27.06 -23.25 10.23
C GLU A 26 -26.09 -22.72 11.30
N LEU A 27 -26.07 -21.42 11.54
CA LEU A 27 -25.26 -20.81 12.59
C LEU A 27 -25.75 -21.20 13.99
N GLU A 28 -27.05 -21.34 14.22
CA GLU A 28 -27.62 -21.87 15.48
C GLU A 28 -27.08 -23.28 15.78
N GLN A 29 -27.05 -24.14 14.76
CA GLN A 29 -26.55 -25.51 14.88
C GLN A 29 -25.05 -25.52 15.15
N TYR A 30 -24.29 -24.70 14.43
CA TYR A 30 -22.84 -24.57 14.61
C TYR A 30 -22.46 -24.08 16.01
N ASP A 31 -23.15 -23.06 16.51
CA ASP A 31 -22.90 -22.48 17.84
C ASP A 31 -23.43 -23.36 18.99
N GLY A 32 -24.13 -24.47 18.69
CA GLY A 32 -24.71 -25.36 19.68
C GLY A 32 -25.84 -24.73 20.51
N VAL A 33 -26.58 -23.77 19.94
CA VAL A 33 -27.68 -23.08 20.61
C VAL A 33 -29.05 -23.66 20.25
N SER A 34 -30.07 -23.38 21.06
CA SER A 34 -31.44 -23.84 20.79
C SER A 34 -31.97 -23.30 19.46
N ALA A 35 -32.64 -24.16 18.69
CA ALA A 35 -33.34 -23.76 17.47
C ALA A 35 -34.29 -22.59 17.74
N GLY A 36 -34.25 -21.57 16.88
CA GLY A 36 -35.05 -20.36 17.04
C GLY A 36 -34.38 -19.25 17.84
N LYS A 37 -33.21 -19.47 18.45
CA LYS A 37 -32.52 -18.42 19.24
C LYS A 37 -32.19 -17.19 18.40
N TYR A 38 -31.73 -17.38 17.16
CA TYR A 38 -31.37 -16.31 16.23
C TYR A 38 -32.55 -15.99 15.31
N THR A 39 -33.19 -17.01 14.74
CA THR A 39 -34.28 -16.83 13.76
C THR A 39 -35.56 -16.25 14.37
N VAL A 40 -35.90 -16.60 15.62
CA VAL A 40 -37.08 -16.07 16.33
C VAL A 40 -36.67 -15.08 17.43
N GLY A 41 -35.65 -15.42 18.22
CA GLY A 41 -35.19 -14.61 19.35
C GLY A 41 -34.57 -13.28 18.92
N LEU A 42 -33.79 -13.28 17.83
CA LEU A 42 -33.27 -12.06 17.22
C LEU A 42 -34.11 -11.61 16.02
N GLY A 43 -34.83 -12.53 15.38
CA GLY A 43 -35.60 -12.26 14.16
C GLY A 43 -34.72 -12.17 12.91
N GLN A 44 -33.58 -12.86 12.89
CA GLN A 44 -32.57 -12.79 11.83
C GLN A 44 -32.53 -14.11 11.05
N HIS A 45 -32.61 -14.06 9.72
CA HIS A 45 -32.59 -15.27 8.89
C HIS A 45 -31.24 -15.47 8.19
N LYS A 46 -30.63 -14.39 7.73
CA LYS A 46 -29.35 -14.44 7.00
C LYS A 46 -28.48 -13.26 7.44
N MET A 47 -27.17 -13.48 7.47
CA MET A 47 -26.18 -12.44 7.79
C MET A 47 -25.23 -12.28 6.61
N GLY A 48 -25.18 -11.09 6.03
CA GLY A 48 -24.32 -10.73 4.90
C GLY A 48 -22.87 -10.55 5.34
N ILE A 49 -21.93 -11.12 4.58
CA ILE A 49 -20.52 -11.23 4.95
C ILE A 49 -19.65 -10.62 3.85
N CYS A 50 -18.88 -9.58 4.19
CA CYS A 50 -17.80 -9.12 3.33
C CYS A 50 -16.61 -10.09 3.41
N GLY A 51 -16.10 -10.48 2.23
CA GLY A 51 -14.82 -11.20 2.14
C GLY A 51 -13.63 -10.29 2.43
N ASP A 52 -12.41 -10.80 2.25
CA ASP A 52 -11.19 -9.99 2.32
C ASP A 52 -10.98 -9.10 1.07
N ARG A 53 -11.81 -9.27 0.05
CA ARG A 53 -11.92 -8.43 -1.15
C ARG A 53 -12.76 -7.18 -0.94
N GLU A 54 -13.58 -7.11 0.11
CA GLU A 54 -14.48 -5.99 0.36
C GLU A 54 -14.12 -5.29 1.68
N ASP A 55 -13.90 -3.99 1.59
CA ASP A 55 -13.71 -3.07 2.72
C ASP A 55 -14.67 -1.87 2.65
N ILE A 56 -14.60 -0.98 3.64
CA ILE A 56 -15.46 0.21 3.71
C ILE A 56 -15.34 1.10 2.46
N ASN A 57 -14.15 1.25 1.88
CA ASN A 57 -13.92 2.07 0.69
C ASN A 57 -14.62 1.46 -0.52
N SER A 58 -14.41 0.15 -0.75
CA SER A 58 -14.93 -0.57 -1.90
C SER A 58 -16.47 -0.61 -1.92
N ILE A 59 -17.13 -0.82 -0.77
CA ILE A 59 -18.59 -0.80 -0.70
C ILE A 59 -19.14 0.63 -0.90
N CYS A 60 -18.41 1.67 -0.45
CA CYS A 60 -18.77 3.06 -0.70
C CYS A 60 -18.60 3.45 -2.17
N LEU A 61 -17.49 3.08 -2.80
CA LEU A 61 -17.23 3.31 -4.23
C LEU A 61 -18.33 2.65 -5.08
N THR A 62 -18.68 1.40 -4.75
CA THR A 62 -19.70 0.64 -5.46
C THR A 62 -21.07 1.30 -5.35
N VAL A 63 -21.52 1.68 -4.15
CA VAL A 63 -22.86 2.28 -3.99
C VAL A 63 -22.96 3.66 -4.64
N VAL A 64 -21.87 4.44 -4.61
CA VAL A 64 -21.83 5.76 -5.27
C VAL A 64 -21.89 5.59 -6.79
N GLN A 65 -21.03 4.76 -7.38
CA GLN A 65 -21.06 4.56 -8.83
C GLN A 65 -22.42 4.04 -9.29
N ASN A 66 -22.99 3.04 -8.60
CA ASN A 66 -24.31 2.51 -8.92
C ASN A 66 -25.39 3.60 -8.88
N LEU A 67 -25.38 4.46 -7.86
CA LEU A 67 -26.34 5.55 -7.76
C LEU A 67 -26.21 6.52 -8.93
N MET A 68 -24.97 6.92 -9.26
CA MET A 68 -24.72 7.87 -10.36
C MET A 68 -25.17 7.29 -11.71
N GLU A 69 -24.88 6.02 -11.96
CA GLU A 69 -25.24 5.33 -13.21
C GLU A 69 -26.74 5.05 -13.32
N HIS A 70 -27.37 4.47 -12.29
CA HIS A 70 -28.79 4.08 -12.35
C HIS A 70 -29.74 5.28 -12.43
N TYR A 71 -29.34 6.44 -11.91
CA TYR A 71 -30.15 7.64 -11.94
C TYR A 71 -29.75 8.62 -13.05
N ASP A 72 -28.69 8.34 -13.80
CA ASP A 72 -28.08 9.19 -14.83
C ASP A 72 -27.71 10.58 -14.29
N ILE A 73 -26.97 10.59 -13.17
CA ILE A 73 -26.56 11.81 -12.49
C ILE A 73 -25.16 12.20 -12.99
N LYS A 74 -24.97 13.46 -13.37
CA LYS A 74 -23.65 13.95 -13.77
C LYS A 74 -22.81 14.21 -12.53
N TYR A 75 -21.54 13.79 -12.55
CA TYR A 75 -20.59 14.09 -11.48
C TYR A 75 -20.43 15.59 -11.22
N THR A 76 -20.62 16.44 -12.24
CA THR A 76 -20.60 17.91 -12.13
C THR A 76 -21.76 18.48 -11.31
N ASP A 77 -22.84 17.71 -11.14
CA ASP A 77 -24.04 18.15 -10.41
C ASP A 77 -23.92 17.89 -8.90
N ILE A 78 -22.80 17.34 -8.42
CA ILE A 78 -22.54 17.11 -6.99
C ILE A 78 -21.68 18.24 -6.43
N GLY A 79 -22.16 18.90 -5.37
CA GLY A 79 -21.46 20.00 -4.68
C GLY A 79 -21.05 19.69 -3.25
N ARG A 80 -21.63 18.64 -2.66
CA ARG A 80 -21.25 18.12 -1.35
C ARG A 80 -21.28 16.60 -1.38
N LEU A 81 -20.30 15.95 -0.74
CA LEU A 81 -20.21 14.51 -0.54
C LEU A 81 -19.76 14.24 0.90
N GLU A 82 -20.57 13.52 1.67
CA GLU A 82 -20.27 13.23 3.07
C GLU A 82 -20.53 11.76 3.41
N VAL A 83 -19.63 11.14 4.18
CA VAL A 83 -19.70 9.72 4.55
C VAL A 83 -19.97 9.57 6.03
N GLY A 84 -21.02 8.84 6.39
CA GLY A 84 -21.28 8.36 7.74
C GLY A 84 -20.81 6.93 7.90
N THR A 85 -19.82 6.68 8.75
CA THR A 85 -19.34 5.31 9.02
C THR A 85 -18.75 5.21 10.44
N GLU A 86 -18.77 4.00 11.00
CA GLU A 86 -17.99 3.62 12.18
C GLU A 86 -16.95 2.51 11.90
N THR A 87 -16.74 2.19 10.62
CA THR A 87 -15.75 1.22 10.13
C THR A 87 -14.47 1.95 9.73
N ILE A 88 -13.56 2.10 10.69
CA ILE A 88 -12.37 2.94 10.54
C ILE A 88 -11.16 2.10 10.09
N ILE A 89 -10.66 2.35 8.89
CA ILE A 89 -9.43 1.73 8.36
C ILE A 89 -8.23 2.69 8.30
N ASP A 90 -8.47 4.00 8.38
CA ASP A 90 -7.45 5.03 8.55
C ASP A 90 -7.97 6.06 9.56
N LYS A 91 -7.08 6.52 10.46
CA LYS A 91 -7.44 7.42 11.58
C LYS A 91 -7.47 8.90 11.18
N SER A 92 -6.96 9.23 10.00
CA SER A 92 -6.83 10.61 9.51
C SER A 92 -7.42 10.78 8.11
N LYS A 93 -7.18 9.83 7.21
CA LYS A 93 -7.67 9.89 5.82
C LYS A 93 -9.12 9.40 5.78
N SER A 94 -10.01 10.28 5.33
CA SER A 94 -11.44 9.98 5.20
C SER A 94 -11.75 9.06 4.02
N VAL A 95 -12.78 8.23 4.15
CA VAL A 95 -13.42 7.48 3.06
C VAL A 95 -13.88 8.44 1.97
N LYS A 96 -14.44 9.60 2.35
CA LYS A 96 -14.79 10.67 1.39
C LYS A 96 -13.64 11.01 0.44
N SER A 97 -12.40 11.12 0.94
CA SER A 97 -11.24 11.42 0.10
C SER A 97 -10.89 10.29 -0.87
N VAL A 98 -11.23 9.04 -0.55
CA VAL A 98 -11.08 7.89 -1.45
C VAL A 98 -12.14 7.94 -2.55
N LEU A 99 -13.38 8.34 -2.22
CA LEU A 99 -14.48 8.50 -3.18
C LEU A 99 -14.22 9.58 -4.23
N MET A 100 -13.34 10.55 -3.96
CA MET A 100 -12.95 11.57 -4.94
C MET A 100 -12.33 10.97 -6.22
N GLN A 101 -11.81 9.73 -6.18
CA GLN A 101 -11.36 9.00 -7.38
C GLN A 101 -12.45 8.85 -8.44
N LEU A 102 -13.74 8.84 -8.05
CA LEU A 102 -14.85 8.80 -8.99
C LEU A 102 -15.12 10.17 -9.66
N PHE A 103 -14.69 11.27 -9.04
CA PHE A 103 -15.00 12.64 -9.46
C PHE A 103 -13.83 13.32 -10.18
N GLU A 104 -12.59 13.00 -9.80
CA GLU A 104 -11.37 13.56 -10.37
C GLU A 104 -11.25 13.40 -11.90
N PRO A 105 -11.58 12.23 -12.51
CA PRO A 105 -11.56 12.07 -13.97
C PRO A 105 -12.52 13.01 -14.72
N HIS A 106 -13.55 13.51 -14.03
CA HIS A 106 -14.52 14.47 -14.57
C HIS A 106 -14.12 15.93 -14.29
N GLY A 107 -12.96 16.17 -13.69
CA GLY A 107 -12.49 17.52 -13.33
C GLY A 107 -13.25 18.15 -12.16
N VAL A 108 -13.92 17.34 -11.33
CA VAL A 108 -14.75 17.82 -10.22
C VAL A 108 -14.05 17.61 -8.88
N MET A 109 -13.36 18.64 -8.38
CA MET A 109 -12.65 18.59 -7.09
C MET A 109 -13.26 19.54 -6.03
N ASP A 110 -14.05 20.53 -6.45
CA ASP A 110 -14.77 21.43 -5.57
C ASP A 110 -16.06 20.77 -5.06
N ILE A 111 -15.89 19.90 -4.05
CA ILE A 111 -16.97 19.16 -3.39
C ILE A 111 -16.73 19.20 -1.87
N GLU A 112 -17.63 19.86 -1.13
CA GLU A 112 -17.59 19.93 0.33
C GLU A 112 -17.88 18.58 1.01
N GLY A 113 -17.63 18.50 2.32
CA GLY A 113 -17.90 17.31 3.13
C GLY A 113 -16.68 16.39 3.32
N ILE A 114 -16.75 15.57 4.36
CA ILE A 114 -15.72 14.62 4.83
C ILE A 114 -16.40 13.39 5.43
N ASP A 115 -15.79 12.71 6.40
CA ASP A 115 -16.42 11.65 7.17
C ASP A 115 -16.98 12.21 8.49
N THR A 116 -18.07 11.62 8.98
CA THR A 116 -18.67 11.93 10.28
C THR A 116 -19.03 10.64 11.02
N THR A 117 -18.69 10.58 12.31
CA THR A 117 -18.72 9.33 13.08
C THR A 117 -19.26 9.55 14.48
N ASN A 118 -20.31 8.79 14.81
CA ASN A 118 -20.65 8.38 16.18
C ASN A 118 -21.42 7.06 16.09
N ALA A 119 -20.71 5.93 16.13
CA ALA A 119 -21.30 4.61 15.96
C ALA A 119 -22.30 4.58 14.77
N CYS A 120 -23.43 3.88 14.92
CA CYS A 120 -24.48 3.76 13.91
C CYS A 120 -25.23 5.08 13.60
N TYR A 121 -24.91 6.21 14.25
CA TYR A 121 -25.55 7.51 14.01
C TYR A 121 -24.89 8.33 12.88
N GLY A 122 -23.66 7.98 12.47
CA GLY A 122 -22.88 8.76 11.48
C GLY A 122 -23.64 9.08 10.19
N GLY A 123 -24.38 8.11 9.62
CA GLY A 123 -25.18 8.32 8.41
C GLY A 123 -26.25 9.41 8.57
N THR A 124 -26.92 9.46 9.72
CA THR A 124 -27.92 10.49 10.04
C THR A 124 -27.28 11.85 10.27
N ALA A 125 -26.08 11.91 10.85
CA ALA A 125 -25.33 13.15 10.96
C ALA A 125 -24.97 13.71 9.58
N ALA A 126 -24.43 12.87 8.68
CA ALA A 126 -24.11 13.25 7.31
C ALA A 126 -25.34 13.75 6.54
N LEU A 127 -26.48 13.08 6.72
CA LEU A 127 -27.74 13.48 6.11
C LEU A 127 -28.23 14.84 6.60
N PHE A 128 -28.16 15.11 7.90
CA PHE A 128 -28.53 16.41 8.44
C PHE A 128 -27.58 17.52 8.00
N ASN A 129 -26.29 17.24 7.89
CA ASN A 129 -25.30 18.17 7.36
C ASN A 129 -25.57 18.50 5.89
N ALA A 130 -25.92 17.51 5.08
CA ALA A 130 -26.31 17.70 3.68
C ALA A 130 -27.56 18.57 3.53
N ILE A 131 -28.61 18.30 4.31
CA ILE A 131 -29.84 19.11 4.28
C ILE A 131 -29.54 20.55 4.74
N ALA A 132 -28.77 20.71 5.81
CA ALA A 132 -28.40 22.03 6.31
C ALA A 132 -27.57 22.81 5.28
N TRP A 133 -26.68 22.15 4.54
CA TRP A 133 -25.91 22.76 3.45
C TRP A 133 -26.80 23.17 2.27
N VAL A 134 -27.75 22.33 1.84
CA VAL A 134 -28.71 22.70 0.78
C VAL A 134 -29.56 23.91 1.19
N GLU A 135 -29.90 24.03 2.47
CA GLU A 135 -30.67 25.15 3.02
C GLU A 135 -29.82 26.37 3.43
N SER A 136 -28.50 26.37 3.20
CA SER A 136 -27.58 27.43 3.64
C SER A 136 -27.35 28.50 2.57
N SER A 137 -26.65 29.58 2.95
CA SER A 137 -26.15 30.59 2.01
C SER A 137 -25.00 30.10 1.12
N ASP A 138 -24.35 29.00 1.48
CA ASP A 138 -23.21 28.43 0.74
C ASP A 138 -23.67 27.38 -0.30
N TRP A 139 -24.98 27.11 -0.39
CA TRP A 139 -25.52 26.21 -1.39
C TRP A 139 -25.24 26.74 -2.80
N ASN A 140 -24.55 25.96 -3.61
CA ASN A 140 -24.15 26.31 -4.97
C ASN A 140 -25.07 25.69 -6.06
N HIS A 141 -26.32 25.40 -5.71
CA HIS A 141 -27.35 24.80 -6.57
C HIS A 141 -27.06 23.38 -7.09
N ARG A 142 -25.98 22.75 -6.63
CA ARG A 142 -25.67 21.34 -6.86
C ARG A 142 -26.30 20.45 -5.79
N TYR A 143 -26.39 19.16 -6.06
CA TYR A 143 -26.87 18.16 -5.12
C TYR A 143 -25.83 17.87 -4.02
N ALA A 144 -26.33 17.43 -2.87
CA ALA A 144 -25.50 16.80 -1.85
C ALA A 144 -25.65 15.28 -1.94
N LEU A 145 -24.55 14.55 -1.85
CA LEU A 145 -24.51 13.10 -1.85
C LEU A 145 -24.11 12.60 -0.46
N VAL A 146 -24.97 11.80 0.16
CA VAL A 146 -24.73 11.22 1.48
C VAL A 146 -24.48 9.73 1.30
N VAL A 147 -23.36 9.25 1.83
CA VAL A 147 -23.02 7.83 1.82
C VAL A 147 -22.99 7.33 3.26
N THR A 148 -23.59 6.19 3.51
CA THR A 148 -23.56 5.54 4.83
C THR A 148 -23.27 4.07 4.63
N ALA A 149 -22.28 3.56 5.35
CA ALA A 149 -21.74 2.24 5.06
C ALA A 149 -20.98 1.69 6.25
N ASP A 150 -21.04 0.38 6.45
CA ASP A 150 -20.31 -0.29 7.50
C ASP A 150 -20.15 -1.79 7.28
N ILE A 151 -19.15 -2.35 7.96
CA ILE A 151 -18.92 -3.78 8.12
C ILE A 151 -19.01 -4.11 9.62
N ALA A 152 -20.15 -4.65 10.04
CA ALA A 152 -20.43 -4.98 11.43
C ALA A 152 -19.96 -6.40 11.77
N VAL A 153 -18.77 -6.50 12.37
CA VAL A 153 -18.20 -7.76 12.84
C VAL A 153 -18.00 -7.76 14.36
N TYR A 154 -18.15 -8.94 14.95
CA TYR A 154 -18.03 -9.16 16.39
C TYR A 154 -17.15 -10.36 16.70
N ALA A 155 -16.51 -10.31 17.86
CA ALA A 155 -15.77 -11.43 18.41
C ALA A 155 -16.68 -12.65 18.68
N GLU A 156 -16.07 -13.77 19.03
CA GLU A 156 -16.82 -14.95 19.47
C GLU A 156 -17.75 -14.65 20.64
N GLY A 157 -18.99 -15.13 20.53
CA GLY A 157 -20.00 -14.96 21.55
C GLY A 157 -21.36 -14.51 21.00
N PRO A 158 -22.27 -14.10 21.90
CA PRO A 158 -23.69 -13.92 21.58
C PRO A 158 -24.00 -12.73 20.67
N ALA A 159 -23.03 -11.84 20.41
CA ALA A 159 -23.19 -10.70 19.50
C ALA A 159 -22.82 -11.03 18.05
N ARG A 160 -22.07 -12.12 17.80
CA ARG A 160 -21.68 -12.51 16.42
C ARG A 160 -22.87 -12.66 15.46
N PRO A 161 -24.00 -13.27 15.85
CA PRO A 161 -25.15 -13.43 14.95
C PRO A 161 -25.88 -12.12 14.60
N THR A 162 -25.53 -10.99 15.23
CA THR A 162 -26.10 -9.67 14.94
C THR A 162 -25.21 -8.82 14.04
N GLY A 163 -24.16 -9.40 13.44
CA GLY A 163 -23.34 -8.73 12.43
C GLY A 163 -24.09 -8.47 11.11
N GLY A 164 -23.36 -7.98 10.12
CA GLY A 164 -23.87 -7.67 8.79
C GLY A 164 -22.94 -6.68 8.08
N ALA A 165 -23.22 -6.38 6.82
CA ALA A 165 -22.48 -5.36 6.08
C ALA A 165 -23.34 -4.79 4.95
N GLY A 166 -23.12 -3.53 4.63
CA GLY A 166 -23.77 -2.89 3.49
C GLY A 166 -23.54 -1.39 3.46
N ALA A 167 -23.97 -0.77 2.37
CA ALA A 167 -23.93 0.66 2.18
C ALA A 167 -25.22 1.17 1.51
N VAL A 168 -25.54 2.43 1.78
CA VAL A 168 -26.61 3.19 1.16
C VAL A 168 -26.06 4.54 0.72
N ALA A 169 -26.36 4.96 -0.51
CA ALA A 169 -26.12 6.30 -0.99
C ALA A 169 -27.46 7.02 -1.20
N MET A 170 -27.53 8.30 -0.82
CA MET A 170 -28.71 9.15 -0.95
C MET A 170 -28.34 10.47 -1.60
N LEU A 171 -29.03 10.81 -2.70
CA LEU A 171 -28.93 12.12 -3.34
C LEU A 171 -29.92 13.08 -2.68
N ILE A 172 -29.44 14.22 -2.23
CA ILE A 172 -30.21 15.24 -1.49
C ILE A 172 -30.31 16.52 -2.31
N GLY A 173 -31.52 17.07 -2.38
CA GLY A 173 -31.79 18.32 -3.08
C GLY A 173 -33.24 18.79 -2.92
N PRO A 174 -33.60 19.92 -3.53
CA PRO A 174 -34.97 20.47 -3.49
C PRO A 174 -35.95 19.64 -4.32
N ASN A 175 -37.25 19.85 -4.07
CA ASN A 175 -38.36 19.20 -4.80
C ASN A 175 -38.30 17.66 -4.76
N ALA A 176 -37.89 17.10 -3.62
CA ALA A 176 -37.68 15.67 -3.47
C ALA A 176 -39.01 14.88 -3.34
N PRO A 177 -39.06 13.60 -3.79
CA PRO A 177 -40.20 12.73 -3.54
C PRO A 177 -40.30 12.31 -2.06
N LEU A 178 -39.19 12.34 -1.32
CA LEU A 178 -39.12 12.03 0.11
C LEU A 178 -38.65 13.27 0.88
N VAL A 179 -39.61 14.10 1.30
CA VAL A 179 -39.35 15.45 1.83
C VAL A 179 -39.08 15.41 3.33
N PHE A 180 -38.06 16.13 3.80
CA PHE A 180 -37.79 16.24 5.23
C PHE A 180 -38.76 17.17 5.96
N ASP A 181 -39.35 16.68 7.03
CA ASP A 181 -40.22 17.49 7.88
C ASP A 181 -39.39 18.47 8.73
N ARG A 182 -39.50 19.76 8.41
CA ARG A 182 -38.81 20.84 9.14
C ARG A 182 -39.29 20.96 10.58
N HIS A 183 -38.41 21.44 11.46
CA HIS A 183 -38.68 21.79 12.87
C HIS A 183 -39.13 20.66 13.81
N VAL A 184 -39.19 19.39 13.37
CA VAL A 184 -39.61 18.25 14.20
C VAL A 184 -38.50 17.26 14.55
N ARG A 185 -37.27 17.46 14.04
CA ARG A 185 -36.09 16.68 14.47
C ARG A 185 -35.96 16.73 15.99
N ALA A 186 -35.78 15.62 16.69
CA ALA A 186 -35.75 15.52 18.14
C ALA A 186 -34.56 14.67 18.60
N THR A 187 -33.55 15.34 19.13
CA THR A 187 -32.22 14.75 19.39
C THR A 187 -31.98 14.53 20.88
N TYR A 188 -31.36 13.40 21.21
CA TYR A 188 -30.86 13.07 22.54
C TYR A 188 -29.44 12.51 22.43
N MET A 189 -28.51 13.09 23.20
CA MET A 189 -27.11 12.67 23.28
C MET A 189 -26.71 12.60 24.75
N ARG A 190 -25.92 11.59 25.10
CA ARG A 190 -25.45 11.38 26.48
C ARG A 190 -24.12 10.64 26.46
N HIS A 191 -23.20 10.96 27.36
CA HIS A 191 -22.00 10.15 27.56
C HIS A 191 -22.32 8.81 28.25
N VAL A 192 -21.98 7.69 27.60
CA VAL A 192 -22.14 6.32 28.14
C VAL A 192 -21.18 5.34 27.44
N TYR A 193 -20.92 4.19 28.06
CA TYR A 193 -20.07 3.11 27.53
C TYR A 193 -20.87 1.83 27.26
N ASP A 194 -21.98 1.94 26.53
CA ASP A 194 -22.84 0.81 26.18
C ASP A 194 -22.25 -0.06 25.07
N PHE A 195 -21.69 0.57 24.04
CA PHE A 195 -20.90 -0.05 22.97
C PHE A 195 -19.86 0.95 22.47
N TYR A 196 -18.61 0.53 22.34
CA TYR A 196 -17.50 1.37 21.90
C TYR A 196 -16.32 0.53 21.38
N LYS A 197 -15.45 1.12 20.56
CA LYS A 197 -14.25 0.48 19.98
C LYS A 197 -12.96 1.12 20.54
N PRO A 198 -12.53 0.78 21.78
CA PRO A 198 -11.37 1.41 22.40
C PRO A 198 -10.03 0.86 21.89
N ASP A 199 -10.03 -0.37 21.38
CA ASP A 199 -8.84 -1.04 20.87
C ASP A 199 -8.71 -0.79 19.36
N LEU A 200 -7.81 0.12 18.99
CA LEU A 200 -7.59 0.50 17.60
C LEU A 200 -6.91 -0.61 16.77
N ALA A 201 -6.35 -1.64 17.42
CA ALA A 201 -5.74 -2.78 16.74
C ALA A 201 -6.75 -3.91 16.45
N SER A 202 -7.98 -3.78 16.93
CA SER A 202 -9.07 -4.76 16.76
C SER A 202 -10.27 -4.11 16.10
N GLU A 203 -10.90 -4.82 15.18
CA GLU A 203 -12.18 -4.39 14.59
C GLU A 203 -13.35 -4.60 15.56
N PHE A 204 -13.20 -5.52 16.52
CA PHE A 204 -14.27 -5.90 17.42
C PHE A 204 -14.55 -4.85 18.50
N PRO A 205 -15.83 -4.53 18.74
CA PRO A 205 -16.24 -3.59 19.79
C PRO A 205 -16.20 -4.24 21.18
N LYS A 206 -16.09 -3.39 22.20
CA LYS A 206 -16.51 -3.70 23.57
C LYS A 206 -18.00 -3.39 23.69
N VAL A 207 -18.78 -4.35 24.19
CA VAL A 207 -20.25 -4.26 24.24
C VAL A 207 -20.75 -4.73 25.59
N ASP A 208 -21.53 -3.89 26.26
CA ASP A 208 -22.42 -4.31 27.35
C ASP A 208 -23.84 -4.47 26.76
N GLY A 209 -24.19 -5.71 26.45
CA GLY A 209 -25.45 -6.02 25.76
C GLY A 209 -26.68 -5.55 26.54
N LYS A 210 -26.67 -5.63 27.87
CA LYS A 210 -27.80 -5.16 28.69
C LYS A 210 -27.87 -3.64 28.67
N LEU A 211 -26.75 -2.96 28.95
CA LEU A 211 -26.69 -1.50 28.95
C LEU A 211 -27.04 -0.90 27.58
N SER A 212 -26.65 -1.55 26.47
CA SER A 212 -26.97 -1.10 25.11
C SER A 212 -28.48 -1.07 24.82
N ILE A 213 -29.22 -2.09 25.27
CA ILE A 213 -30.69 -2.12 25.12
C ILE A 213 -31.35 -1.05 25.99
N GLU A 214 -30.87 -0.87 27.22
CA GLU A 214 -31.36 0.18 28.13
C GLU A 214 -31.15 1.58 27.52
N CYS A 215 -29.94 1.85 27.03
CA CYS A 215 -29.59 3.13 26.42
C CYS A 215 -30.40 3.39 25.15
N TYR A 216 -30.60 2.37 24.32
CA TYR A 216 -31.43 2.46 23.12
C TYR A 216 -32.88 2.84 23.46
N LEU A 217 -33.51 2.13 24.40
CA LEU A 217 -34.92 2.39 24.77
C LEU A 217 -35.09 3.72 25.50
N ASN A 218 -34.13 4.12 26.34
CA ASN A 218 -34.13 5.43 26.99
C ASN A 218 -33.99 6.58 25.98
N ALA A 219 -33.11 6.42 24.99
CA ALA A 219 -32.95 7.36 23.89
C ALA A 219 -34.24 7.45 23.05
N LEU A 220 -34.88 6.31 22.79
CA LEU A 220 -36.15 6.25 22.06
C LEU A 220 -37.26 7.01 22.81
N ASP A 221 -37.43 6.77 24.12
CA ASP A 221 -38.42 7.48 24.94
C ASP A 221 -38.22 9.00 24.83
N THR A 222 -36.98 9.45 25.04
CA THR A 222 -36.65 10.88 25.09
C THR A 222 -36.84 11.53 23.72
N CYS A 223 -36.34 10.91 22.65
CA CYS A 223 -36.49 11.42 21.29
C CYS A 223 -37.96 11.45 20.86
N TYR A 224 -38.75 10.42 21.19
CA TYR A 224 -40.17 10.36 20.86
C TYR A 224 -40.97 11.44 21.57
N GLN A 225 -40.81 11.59 22.89
CA GLN A 225 -41.49 12.63 23.66
C GLN A 225 -41.15 14.04 23.15
N LEU A 226 -39.87 14.28 22.81
CA LEU A 226 -39.43 15.54 22.21
C LEU A 226 -40.01 15.74 20.81
N TYR A 227 -40.09 14.70 19.99
CA TYR A 227 -40.72 14.75 18.67
C TYR A 227 -42.20 15.12 18.80
N CYS A 228 -42.96 14.40 19.62
CA CYS A 228 -44.39 14.66 19.84
C CYS A 228 -44.62 16.12 20.27
N LYS A 229 -43.83 16.61 21.23
CA LYS A 229 -43.87 18.01 21.67
C LYS A 229 -43.61 19.01 20.53
N ARG A 230 -42.62 18.76 19.67
CA ARG A 230 -42.27 19.63 18.53
C ARG A 230 -43.34 19.59 17.44
N ALA A 231 -43.82 18.39 17.09
CA ALA A 231 -44.85 18.17 16.09
C ALA A 231 -46.19 18.79 16.50
N SER A 232 -46.63 18.59 17.75
CA SER A 232 -47.86 19.23 18.27
C SER A 232 -47.78 20.75 18.19
N LYS A 233 -46.62 21.34 18.49
CA LYS A 233 -46.42 22.79 18.40
C LYS A 233 -46.41 23.31 16.95
N ARG A 234 -45.79 22.57 16.02
CA ARG A 234 -45.72 22.92 14.59
C ARG A 234 -47.09 22.88 13.93
N ASP A 235 -47.82 21.78 14.13
CA ASP A 235 -49.08 21.54 13.41
C ASP A 235 -50.27 22.32 13.99
N SER A 236 -50.13 22.90 15.20
CA SER A 236 -51.22 23.60 15.92
C SER A 236 -52.51 22.78 16.01
N LYS A 237 -52.38 21.46 16.06
CA LYS A 237 -53.51 20.52 16.14
C LYS A 237 -53.91 20.30 17.59
N GLU A 238 -55.22 20.22 17.82
CA GLU A 238 -55.80 19.80 19.11
C GLU A 238 -55.56 18.31 19.40
N THR A 239 -55.32 17.50 18.36
CA THR A 239 -55.09 16.06 18.50
C THR A 239 -53.66 15.77 19.00
N PRO A 240 -53.50 14.92 20.04
CA PRO A 240 -52.19 14.44 20.48
C PRO A 240 -51.39 13.80 19.33
N VAL A 241 -50.07 13.97 19.35
CA VAL A 241 -49.16 13.24 18.45
C VAL A 241 -48.79 11.92 19.13
N ASP A 242 -49.27 10.82 18.54
CA ASP A 242 -49.10 9.45 19.02
C ASP A 242 -48.61 8.53 17.87
N LEU A 243 -48.59 7.21 18.07
CA LEU A 243 -48.24 6.22 17.05
C LEU A 243 -49.09 6.32 15.77
N ASN A 244 -50.32 6.86 15.84
CA ASN A 244 -51.20 7.01 14.68
C ASN A 244 -50.83 8.23 13.83
N HIS A 245 -49.96 9.12 14.34
CA HIS A 245 -49.41 10.24 13.57
C HIS A 245 -48.54 9.78 12.38
N PHE A 246 -47.99 8.56 12.46
CA PHE A 246 -47.11 8.01 11.44
C PHE A 246 -47.81 6.88 10.69
N ASP A 247 -47.69 6.86 9.36
CA ASP A 247 -48.12 5.74 8.54
C ASP A 247 -47.12 4.59 8.62
N TYR A 248 -45.83 4.92 8.67
CA TYR A 248 -44.73 3.98 8.84
C TYR A 248 -43.70 4.46 9.87
N LEU A 249 -43.05 3.51 10.54
CA LEU A 249 -42.03 3.75 11.56
C LEU A 249 -40.79 2.91 11.28
N LEU A 250 -39.68 3.60 11.05
CA LEU A 250 -38.36 3.03 10.80
C LEU A 250 -37.47 3.30 12.01
N PHE A 251 -36.59 2.35 12.26
CA PHE A 251 -35.68 2.38 13.38
C PHE A 251 -34.32 1.88 12.90
N HIS A 252 -33.23 2.39 13.51
CA HIS A 252 -31.96 1.69 13.45
C HIS A 252 -32.17 0.25 13.94
N THR A 253 -31.88 -0.73 13.09
CA THR A 253 -32.21 -2.14 13.36
C THR A 253 -30.94 -2.95 13.57
N PRO A 254 -30.46 -3.12 14.82
CA PRO A 254 -29.37 -4.05 15.11
C PRO A 254 -29.82 -5.51 14.98
N PHE A 255 -31.08 -5.80 15.27
CA PHE A 255 -31.76 -7.06 15.00
C PHE A 255 -33.29 -6.84 15.06
N CYS A 256 -34.05 -7.62 14.30
CA CYS A 256 -35.48 -7.36 14.09
C CYS A 256 -36.33 -7.41 15.37
N LYS A 257 -36.02 -8.29 16.33
CA LYS A 257 -36.82 -8.42 17.56
C LYS A 257 -36.85 -7.14 18.39
N LEU A 258 -35.77 -6.36 18.40
CA LEU A 258 -35.72 -5.08 19.12
C LEU A 258 -36.71 -4.07 18.53
N MET A 259 -37.03 -4.16 17.24
CA MET A 259 -37.95 -3.22 16.59
C MET A 259 -39.38 -3.45 17.06
N GLN A 260 -39.78 -4.71 17.23
CA GLN A 260 -41.08 -5.05 17.83
C GLN A 260 -41.18 -4.54 19.28
N LYS A 261 -40.09 -4.66 20.05
CA LYS A 261 -40.02 -4.09 21.41
C LYS A 261 -40.09 -2.55 21.39
N SER A 262 -39.46 -1.93 20.40
CA SER A 262 -39.44 -0.47 20.23
C SER A 262 -40.84 0.09 19.96
N VAL A 263 -41.62 -0.55 19.08
CA VAL A 263 -43.02 -0.16 18.85
C VAL A 263 -43.87 -0.34 20.12
N GLY A 264 -43.67 -1.45 20.84
CA GLY A 264 -44.29 -1.64 22.16
C GLY A 264 -43.93 -0.54 23.15
N ARG A 265 -42.66 -0.10 23.14
CA ARG A 265 -42.17 0.98 24.00
C ARG A 265 -42.80 2.32 23.66
N LEU A 266 -42.99 2.63 22.38
CA LEU A 266 -43.73 3.81 21.94
C LEU A 266 -45.20 3.75 22.39
N GLY A 267 -45.85 2.59 22.30
CA GLY A 267 -47.21 2.41 22.81
C GLY A 267 -47.33 2.63 24.33
N LEU A 268 -46.30 2.27 25.10
CA LEU A 268 -46.23 2.62 26.53
C LEU A 268 -46.12 4.14 26.73
N ASN A 269 -45.31 4.83 25.93
CA ASN A 269 -45.22 6.30 26.00
C ASN A 269 -46.56 6.97 25.69
N ASP A 270 -47.26 6.50 24.65
CA ASP A 270 -48.60 7.01 24.29
C ASP A 270 -49.60 6.76 25.42
N PHE A 271 -49.64 5.54 25.96
CA PHE A 271 -50.49 5.20 27.10
C PHE A 271 -50.23 6.09 28.32
N LEU A 272 -48.97 6.33 28.70
CA LEU A 272 -48.62 7.16 29.85
C LEU A 272 -48.92 8.65 29.63
N SER A 273 -48.89 9.10 28.37
CA SER A 273 -49.21 10.47 27.96
C SER A 273 -50.72 10.70 27.79
N THR A 274 -51.51 9.63 27.69
CA THR A 274 -52.97 9.71 27.54
C THR A 274 -53.63 10.21 28.82
N SER A 275 -54.60 11.12 28.67
CA SER A 275 -55.41 11.63 29.78
C SER A 275 -56.14 10.49 30.51
N PRO A 276 -56.18 10.47 31.85
CA PRO A 276 -56.78 9.38 32.63
C PRO A 276 -58.19 8.97 32.20
N ASP A 277 -59.01 9.94 31.80
CA ASP A 277 -60.42 9.71 31.40
C ASP A 277 -60.57 8.94 30.08
N LEU A 278 -59.56 8.99 29.21
CA LEU A 278 -59.57 8.32 27.90
C LEU A 278 -58.95 6.92 27.95
N ILE A 279 -58.17 6.60 28.99
CA ILE A 279 -57.47 5.31 29.09
C ILE A 279 -58.42 4.11 29.04
N PRO A 280 -59.55 4.07 29.77
CA PRO A 280 -60.46 2.91 29.71
C PRO A 280 -61.04 2.67 28.31
N GLN A 281 -61.14 3.71 27.48
CA GLN A 281 -61.67 3.65 26.12
C GLN A 281 -60.60 3.20 25.12
N LEU A 282 -59.40 3.79 25.20
CA LEU A 282 -58.31 3.54 24.24
C LEU A 282 -57.45 2.32 24.59
N TYR A 283 -57.34 1.99 25.88
CA TYR A 283 -56.47 0.94 26.42
C TYR A 283 -57.23 0.07 27.45
N PRO A 284 -58.31 -0.61 27.05
CA PRO A 284 -59.15 -1.37 27.96
C PRO A 284 -58.33 -2.45 28.70
N GLY A 285 -58.44 -2.47 30.03
CA GLY A 285 -57.74 -3.45 30.88
C GLY A 285 -56.30 -3.08 31.28
N LEU A 286 -55.74 -1.96 30.81
CA LEU A 286 -54.36 -1.58 31.11
C LEU A 286 -54.18 -0.56 32.25
N ASN A 287 -55.25 -0.23 32.99
CA ASN A 287 -55.22 0.76 34.08
C ASN A 287 -54.13 0.52 35.14
N ASN A 288 -53.81 -0.75 35.41
CA ASN A 288 -52.80 -1.13 36.40
C ASN A 288 -51.37 -0.67 36.03
N TYR A 289 -51.11 -0.42 34.74
CA TYR A 289 -49.81 0.04 34.26
C TYR A 289 -49.61 1.56 34.37
N ARG A 290 -50.59 2.33 34.87
CA ARG A 290 -50.53 3.80 34.93
C ARG A 290 -49.37 4.34 35.77
N LYS A 291 -48.95 3.57 36.78
CA LYS A 291 -47.88 3.90 37.72
C LYS A 291 -46.50 3.37 37.27
N VAL A 292 -46.42 2.76 36.09
CA VAL A 292 -45.13 2.30 35.56
C VAL A 292 -44.22 3.51 35.35
N ASP A 293 -43.03 3.43 35.93
CA ASP A 293 -41.96 4.38 35.64
C ASP A 293 -41.20 3.90 34.40
N LEU A 294 -41.09 4.77 33.40
CA LEU A 294 -40.34 4.48 32.17
C LEU A 294 -38.89 4.09 32.51
N ASN A 295 -38.23 4.80 33.42
CA ASN A 295 -36.80 4.58 33.70
C ASN A 295 -36.51 3.23 34.37
N ASN A 296 -37.52 2.63 35.02
CA ASN A 296 -37.36 1.37 35.73
C ASN A 296 -38.00 0.18 35.00
N SER A 297 -38.58 0.38 33.81
CA SER A 297 -39.36 -0.64 33.10
C SER A 297 -38.68 -1.25 31.86
N TYR A 298 -37.44 -0.86 31.53
CA TYR A 298 -36.75 -1.33 30.32
C TYR A 298 -36.59 -2.85 30.20
N PHE A 299 -36.56 -3.56 31.34
CA PHE A 299 -36.44 -5.01 31.40
C PHE A 299 -37.61 -5.69 32.12
N ASP A 300 -38.70 -4.96 32.36
CA ASP A 300 -39.93 -5.52 32.92
C ASP A 300 -40.63 -6.35 31.84
N LYS A 301 -40.62 -7.67 32.01
CA LYS A 301 -41.17 -8.62 31.03
C LYS A 301 -42.68 -8.53 30.91
N ASP A 302 -43.40 -8.16 31.96
CA ASP A 302 -44.85 -8.05 31.93
C ASP A 302 -45.26 -6.78 31.18
N VAL A 303 -44.56 -5.67 31.42
CA VAL A 303 -44.73 -4.43 30.64
C VAL A 303 -44.38 -4.68 29.16
N GLU A 304 -43.21 -5.27 28.87
CA GLU A 304 -42.76 -5.58 27.51
C GLU A 304 -43.81 -6.43 26.78
N LYS A 305 -44.20 -7.58 27.35
CA LYS A 305 -45.15 -8.51 26.72
C LYS A 305 -46.51 -7.88 26.49
N THR A 306 -47.00 -7.11 27.47
CA THR A 306 -48.31 -6.45 27.38
C THR A 306 -48.33 -5.46 26.23
N PHE A 307 -47.38 -4.52 26.20
CA PHE A 307 -47.38 -3.47 25.18
C PHE A 307 -46.96 -3.98 23.80
N MET A 308 -46.12 -5.01 23.70
CA MET A 308 -45.90 -5.71 22.42
C MET A 308 -47.16 -6.39 21.89
N THR A 309 -48.02 -6.90 22.77
CA THR A 309 -49.30 -7.51 22.38
C THR A 309 -50.30 -6.43 21.94
N THR A 310 -50.44 -5.37 22.73
CA THR A 310 -51.32 -4.24 22.43
C THR A 310 -50.98 -3.55 21.11
N THR A 311 -49.68 -3.38 20.83
CA THR A 311 -49.20 -2.68 19.62
C THR A 311 -48.91 -3.62 18.45
N LYS A 312 -49.28 -4.91 18.54
CA LYS A 312 -48.95 -5.91 17.51
C LYS A 312 -49.42 -5.49 16.11
N GLY A 313 -50.67 -5.02 15.98
CA GLY A 313 -51.21 -4.56 14.70
C GLY A 313 -50.46 -3.33 14.14
N SER A 314 -50.07 -2.39 15.01
CA SER A 314 -49.24 -1.25 14.62
C SER A 314 -47.84 -1.69 14.15
N PHE A 315 -47.22 -2.68 14.81
CA PHE A 315 -45.94 -3.22 14.36
C PHE A 315 -46.06 -3.88 12.97
N GLU A 316 -47.06 -4.75 12.78
CA GLU A 316 -47.28 -5.50 11.54
C GLU A 316 -47.55 -4.57 10.35
N THR A 317 -48.26 -3.47 10.56
CA THR A 317 -48.62 -2.52 9.50
C THR A 317 -47.57 -1.43 9.28
N LYS A 318 -47.02 -0.84 10.36
CA LYS A 318 -46.18 0.37 10.27
C LYS A 318 -44.68 0.07 10.24
N THR A 319 -44.21 -1.06 10.79
CA THR A 319 -42.78 -1.33 10.96
C THR A 319 -42.31 -2.61 10.29
N GLN A 320 -43.08 -3.69 10.30
CA GLN A 320 -42.67 -4.96 9.68
C GLN A 320 -42.28 -4.85 8.20
N PRO A 321 -42.95 -4.03 7.35
CA PRO A 321 -42.54 -3.83 5.95
C PRO A 321 -41.12 -3.26 5.79
N THR A 322 -40.59 -2.61 6.84
CA THR A 322 -39.26 -1.98 6.86
C THR A 322 -38.13 -2.97 7.20
N LEU A 323 -38.42 -4.21 7.59
CA LEU A 323 -37.42 -5.11 8.20
C LEU A 323 -36.79 -6.12 7.23
N LEU A 324 -37.14 -6.10 5.95
CA LEU A 324 -36.68 -7.11 4.97
C LEU A 324 -35.14 -7.18 4.89
N LEU A 325 -34.46 -6.04 4.69
CA LEU A 325 -33.01 -6.02 4.58
C LEU A 325 -32.34 -6.38 5.92
N ALA A 326 -32.83 -5.86 7.05
CA ALA A 326 -32.28 -6.20 8.35
C ALA A 326 -32.37 -7.71 8.65
N ASN A 327 -33.49 -8.34 8.30
CA ASN A 327 -33.72 -9.78 8.48
C ASN A 327 -32.83 -10.65 7.57
N GLN A 328 -32.56 -10.18 6.35
CA GLN A 328 -31.83 -10.93 5.32
C GLN A 328 -30.33 -10.60 5.24
N ILE A 329 -29.87 -9.48 5.79
CA ILE A 329 -28.48 -9.03 5.72
C ILE A 329 -27.85 -8.88 7.10
N GLY A 330 -28.63 -8.55 8.13
CA GLY A 330 -28.07 -8.23 9.43
C GLY A 330 -27.89 -6.75 9.68
N ASN A 331 -27.13 -6.44 10.72
CA ASN A 331 -26.87 -5.06 11.11
C ASN A 331 -25.86 -4.43 10.15
N MET A 332 -26.26 -3.38 9.44
CA MET A 332 -25.38 -2.59 8.57
C MET A 332 -24.92 -1.29 9.26
N TYR A 333 -24.92 -1.26 10.60
CA TYR A 333 -24.65 -0.09 11.45
C TYR A 333 -25.29 1.20 10.93
N THR A 334 -24.51 2.16 10.43
CA THR A 334 -25.02 3.46 9.97
C THR A 334 -26.03 3.33 8.83
N ALA A 335 -25.86 2.35 7.95
CA ALA A 335 -26.75 2.09 6.83
C ALA A 335 -28.05 1.36 7.25
N SER A 336 -28.15 0.86 8.48
CA SER A 336 -29.29 0.02 8.92
C SER A 336 -30.64 0.74 8.85
N LEU A 337 -30.72 2.00 9.33
CA LEU A 337 -31.96 2.79 9.26
C LEU A 337 -32.42 3.00 7.82
N TYR A 338 -31.47 3.28 6.92
CA TYR A 338 -31.75 3.58 5.51
C TYR A 338 -31.99 2.32 4.67
N GLY A 339 -31.41 1.18 5.06
CA GLY A 339 -31.84 -0.14 4.59
C GLY A 339 -33.29 -0.44 4.99
N GLY A 340 -33.75 0.07 6.13
CA GLY A 340 -35.15 0.05 6.51
C GLY A 340 -36.05 0.86 5.56
N LEU A 341 -35.56 2.02 5.11
CA LEU A 341 -36.25 2.86 4.13
C LEU A 341 -36.32 2.18 2.76
N VAL A 342 -35.21 1.60 2.28
CA VAL A 342 -35.21 0.80 1.05
C VAL A 342 -36.19 -0.37 1.16
N SER A 343 -36.19 -1.08 2.30
CA SER A 343 -37.12 -2.20 2.54
C SER A 343 -38.58 -1.78 2.43
N LEU A 344 -38.95 -0.62 3.01
CA LEU A 344 -40.29 -0.07 2.88
C LEU A 344 -40.67 0.18 1.41
N LEU A 345 -39.79 0.88 0.69
CA LEU A 345 -40.01 1.29 -0.70
C LEU A 345 -40.19 0.11 -1.66
N ILE A 346 -39.52 -1.01 -1.41
CA ILE A 346 -39.62 -2.20 -2.27
C ILE A 346 -40.71 -3.19 -1.83
N ASN A 347 -41.29 -3.03 -0.63
CA ASN A 347 -42.30 -3.94 -0.08
C ASN A 347 -43.73 -3.41 -0.11
N GLN A 348 -43.94 -2.15 -0.44
CA GLN A 348 -45.27 -1.55 -0.50
C GLN A 348 -45.57 -1.05 -1.91
N ASN A 349 -46.85 -0.97 -2.26
CA ASN A 349 -47.26 -0.41 -3.54
C ASN A 349 -47.10 1.11 -3.51
N ILE A 350 -46.81 1.72 -4.66
CA ILE A 350 -46.55 3.17 -4.73
C ILE A 350 -47.75 3.99 -4.24
N GLU A 351 -48.98 3.52 -4.52
CA GLU A 351 -50.22 4.18 -4.09
C GLU A 351 -50.41 4.14 -2.56
N GLN A 352 -49.83 3.15 -1.88
CA GLN A 352 -49.88 3.05 -0.41
C GLN A 352 -48.84 3.96 0.25
N ILE A 353 -47.68 4.15 -0.38
CA ILE A 353 -46.60 4.98 0.16
C ILE A 353 -46.83 6.47 -0.17
N ALA A 354 -47.46 6.79 -1.30
CA ALA A 354 -47.68 8.17 -1.73
C ALA A 354 -48.47 8.98 -0.69
N GLY A 355 -47.95 10.14 -0.32
CA GLY A 355 -48.55 11.00 0.71
C GLY A 355 -48.30 10.56 2.16
N SER A 356 -47.65 9.42 2.39
CA SER A 356 -47.44 8.89 3.75
C SER A 356 -46.45 9.72 4.57
N LYS A 357 -46.66 9.74 5.89
CA LYS A 357 -45.72 10.29 6.86
C LYS A 357 -44.93 9.16 7.52
N ILE A 358 -43.62 9.22 7.37
CA ILE A 358 -42.69 8.19 7.84
C ILE A 358 -41.90 8.75 9.01
N GLY A 359 -41.98 8.11 10.17
CA GLY A 359 -41.12 8.42 11.32
C GLY A 359 -39.85 7.60 11.29
N LEU A 360 -38.71 8.22 11.59
CA LEU A 360 -37.38 7.60 11.58
C LEU A 360 -36.68 7.84 12.91
N PHE A 361 -36.21 6.77 13.55
CA PHE A 361 -35.38 6.84 14.74
C PHE A 361 -33.97 6.30 14.46
N SER A 362 -32.99 7.20 14.46
CA SER A 362 -31.58 6.85 14.36
C SER A 362 -30.95 6.78 15.75
N TYR A 363 -30.18 5.74 16.00
CA TYR A 363 -29.42 5.53 17.23
C TYR A 363 -27.98 5.14 16.90
N GLY A 364 -27.03 5.64 17.68
CA GLY A 364 -25.66 5.15 17.72
C GLY A 364 -25.16 5.20 19.16
N SER A 365 -24.56 4.11 19.62
CA SER A 365 -24.01 3.98 20.98
C SER A 365 -22.94 5.03 21.32
N GLY A 366 -22.71 5.22 22.62
CA GLY A 366 -21.80 6.25 23.16
C GLY A 366 -22.43 7.45 23.89
N LEU A 367 -23.64 7.95 23.63
CA LEU A 367 -24.61 7.72 22.56
C LEU A 367 -25.07 9.03 21.91
N ALA A 368 -25.49 8.93 20.66
CA ALA A 368 -26.19 9.95 19.91
C ALA A 368 -27.43 9.37 19.22
N SER A 369 -28.55 10.09 19.28
CA SER A 369 -29.81 9.63 18.72
C SER A 369 -30.69 10.79 18.27
N THR A 370 -31.49 10.56 17.22
CA THR A 370 -32.49 11.52 16.75
C THR A 370 -33.70 10.79 16.20
N MET A 371 -34.90 11.23 16.61
CA MET A 371 -36.14 10.94 15.91
C MET A 371 -36.50 12.10 14.99
N TYR A 372 -36.89 11.81 13.76
CA TYR A 372 -37.33 12.78 12.77
C TYR A 372 -38.40 12.16 11.87
N SER A 373 -38.90 12.90 10.90
CA SER A 373 -39.86 12.39 9.93
C SER A 373 -39.58 12.91 8.53
N ILE A 374 -40.08 12.15 7.56
CA ILE A 374 -40.18 12.54 6.17
C ILE A 374 -41.62 12.36 5.70
N THR A 375 -42.05 13.18 4.75
CA THR A 375 -43.35 13.08 4.08
C THR A 375 -43.12 12.72 2.62
N VAL A 376 -43.80 11.67 2.15
CA VAL A 376 -43.70 11.23 0.77
C VAL A 376 -44.61 12.10 -0.10
N THR A 377 -44.14 12.47 -1.30
CA THR A 377 -44.96 13.16 -2.29
C THR A 377 -46.24 12.37 -2.61
N LYS A 378 -47.31 13.09 -2.95
CA LYS A 378 -48.56 12.48 -3.41
C LYS A 378 -48.49 12.05 -4.88
N ASP A 379 -47.51 12.55 -5.63
CA ASP A 379 -47.35 12.24 -7.05
C ASP A 379 -46.80 10.82 -7.26
N SER A 380 -47.71 9.90 -7.56
CA SER A 380 -47.46 8.48 -7.79
C SER A 380 -47.59 8.07 -9.27
N ASN A 381 -47.68 9.05 -10.19
CA ASN A 381 -47.79 8.77 -11.62
C ASN A 381 -46.54 8.06 -12.16
N ASP A 382 -46.66 7.32 -13.27
CA ASP A 382 -45.57 6.52 -13.87
C ASP A 382 -44.32 7.34 -14.27
N ASN A 383 -44.44 8.66 -14.39
CA ASN A 383 -43.33 9.57 -14.71
C ASN A 383 -42.86 10.40 -13.49
N SER A 384 -43.39 10.14 -12.29
CA SER A 384 -43.04 10.90 -11.10
C SER A 384 -41.64 10.53 -10.58
N GLN A 385 -41.05 11.44 -9.81
CA GLN A 385 -39.77 11.15 -9.14
C GLN A 385 -39.87 9.99 -8.15
N LEU A 386 -41.04 9.82 -7.51
CA LEU A 386 -41.30 8.69 -6.60
C LEU A 386 -41.30 7.37 -7.37
N TYR A 387 -41.94 7.33 -8.55
CA TYR A 387 -41.91 6.15 -9.41
C TYR A 387 -40.48 5.81 -9.84
N LYS A 388 -39.71 6.81 -10.31
CA LYS A 388 -38.29 6.61 -10.71
C LYS A 388 -37.48 6.03 -9.55
N LEU A 389 -37.60 6.61 -8.35
CA LEU A 389 -36.92 6.16 -7.13
C LEU A 389 -37.25 4.70 -6.79
N ILE A 390 -38.53 4.32 -6.74
CA ILE A 390 -38.95 2.94 -6.44
C ILE A 390 -38.52 1.98 -7.56
N SER A 391 -38.63 2.39 -8.83
CA SER A 391 -38.30 1.56 -9.98
C SER A 391 -36.82 1.14 -10.00
N ASN A 392 -35.91 2.06 -9.63
CA ASN A 392 -34.48 1.79 -9.55
C ASN A 392 -34.11 0.81 -8.42
N LEU A 393 -34.96 0.66 -7.40
CA LEU A 393 -34.74 -0.29 -6.30
C LEU A 393 -35.35 -1.68 -6.57
N LYS A 394 -36.08 -1.90 -7.66
CA LYS A 394 -36.79 -3.17 -7.92
C LYS A 394 -35.87 -4.40 -7.93
N ASN A 395 -34.62 -4.25 -8.35
CA ASN A 395 -33.65 -5.33 -8.41
C ASN A 395 -33.11 -5.78 -7.03
N VAL A 396 -33.36 -5.02 -5.96
CA VAL A 396 -32.83 -5.32 -4.61
C VAL A 396 -33.29 -6.70 -4.12
N LYS A 397 -34.57 -7.04 -4.33
CA LYS A 397 -35.11 -8.37 -3.96
C LYS A 397 -34.44 -9.49 -4.72
N THR A 398 -34.27 -9.32 -6.03
CA THR A 398 -33.56 -10.29 -6.88
C THR A 398 -32.09 -10.44 -6.46
N LYS A 399 -31.40 -9.34 -6.15
CA LYS A 399 -30.02 -9.38 -5.65
C LYS A 399 -29.92 -10.13 -4.31
N LEU A 400 -30.88 -9.98 -3.40
CA LEU A 400 -30.91 -10.74 -2.14
C LEU A 400 -30.96 -12.26 -2.36
N GLU A 401 -31.72 -12.70 -3.36
CA GLU A 401 -31.90 -14.11 -3.75
C GLU A 401 -30.67 -14.68 -4.47
N GLN A 402 -29.96 -13.84 -5.24
CA GLN A 402 -28.75 -14.22 -5.98
C GLN A 402 -27.50 -14.39 -5.10
N ARG A 403 -27.56 -13.96 -3.83
CA ARG A 403 -26.43 -14.11 -2.92
C ARG A 403 -26.05 -15.59 -2.72
N LEU A 404 -24.77 -15.83 -2.50
CA LEU A 404 -24.18 -17.14 -2.29
C LEU A 404 -24.17 -17.49 -0.80
N LYS A 405 -24.79 -18.61 -0.45
CA LYS A 405 -24.73 -19.17 0.91
C LYS A 405 -23.33 -19.73 1.18
N ILE A 406 -22.75 -19.42 2.33
CA ILE A 406 -21.54 -20.05 2.86
C ILE A 406 -21.85 -20.80 4.16
N SER A 407 -21.10 -21.87 4.43
CA SER A 407 -21.25 -22.60 5.70
C SER A 407 -20.70 -21.80 6.89
N PRO A 408 -21.17 -22.06 8.11
CA PRO A 408 -20.62 -21.47 9.33
C PRO A 408 -19.10 -21.66 9.48
N GLU A 409 -18.54 -22.80 9.09
CA GLU A 409 -17.09 -23.07 9.14
C GLU A 409 -16.31 -22.15 8.18
N LYS A 410 -16.83 -21.96 6.96
CA LYS A 410 -16.22 -21.06 5.98
C LYS A 410 -16.30 -19.61 6.48
N PHE A 411 -17.44 -19.22 7.05
CA PHE A 411 -17.61 -17.91 7.68
C PHE A 411 -16.57 -17.68 8.80
N MET A 412 -16.37 -18.66 9.69
CA MET A 412 -15.37 -18.58 10.75
C MET A 412 -13.94 -18.46 10.22
N THR A 413 -13.62 -19.19 9.15
CA THR A 413 -12.33 -19.09 8.47
C THR A 413 -12.11 -17.70 7.87
N MET A 414 -13.13 -17.15 7.20
CA MET A 414 -13.07 -15.80 6.63
C MET A 414 -12.89 -14.73 7.71
N LEU A 415 -13.60 -14.86 8.84
CA LEU A 415 -13.46 -13.94 9.97
C LEU A 415 -12.05 -14.01 10.58
N ALA A 416 -11.47 -15.21 10.70
CA ALA A 416 -10.10 -15.39 11.16
C ALA A 416 -9.08 -14.74 10.22
N VAL A 417 -9.25 -14.89 8.89
CA VAL A 417 -8.41 -14.22 7.89
C VAL A 417 -8.53 -12.70 8.00
N ARG A 418 -9.75 -12.16 8.17
CA ARG A 418 -9.97 -10.73 8.36
C ARG A 418 -9.28 -10.21 9.62
N GLN A 419 -9.48 -10.89 10.75
CA GLN A 419 -8.84 -10.54 12.02
C GLN A 419 -7.30 -10.62 11.93
N GLN A 420 -6.77 -11.64 11.27
CA GLN A 420 -5.33 -11.81 11.11
C GLN A 420 -4.72 -10.67 10.28
N ASN A 421 -5.43 -10.12 9.30
CA ASN A 421 -4.90 -9.13 8.35
C ASN A 421 -5.37 -7.69 8.62
N TYR A 422 -6.22 -7.47 9.63
CA TYR A 422 -6.62 -6.13 10.05
C TYR A 422 -5.40 -5.28 10.41
N ASN A 423 -5.28 -4.08 9.83
CA ASN A 423 -4.15 -3.17 9.96
C ASN A 423 -2.77 -3.75 9.57
N LYS A 424 -2.71 -4.74 8.66
CA LYS A 424 -1.44 -5.29 8.17
C LYS A 424 -1.14 -4.91 6.72
N ALA A 425 0.14 -4.69 6.48
CA ALA A 425 0.75 -4.45 5.19
C ALA A 425 2.09 -5.21 5.12
N PRO A 426 2.49 -5.77 3.97
CA PRO A 426 1.69 -5.88 2.74
C PRO A 426 0.63 -6.97 2.90
N PHE A 427 -0.48 -6.85 2.18
CA PHE A 427 -1.54 -7.84 2.18
C PHE A 427 -2.17 -7.96 0.79
N LYS A 428 -2.36 -9.20 0.34
CA LYS A 428 -3.08 -9.49 -0.91
C LYS A 428 -4.29 -10.36 -0.60
N PRO A 429 -5.53 -9.87 -0.82
CA PRO A 429 -6.74 -10.66 -0.63
C PRO A 429 -6.71 -11.97 -1.44
N ILE A 430 -7.19 -13.04 -0.81
CA ILE A 430 -7.29 -14.39 -1.37
C ILE A 430 -8.71 -14.73 -1.83
N GLY A 431 -9.72 -13.96 -1.43
CA GLY A 431 -11.10 -14.10 -1.87
C GLY A 431 -11.22 -14.04 -3.40
N ARG A 432 -12.19 -14.80 -3.93
CA ARG A 432 -12.46 -14.90 -5.36
C ARG A 432 -13.24 -13.69 -5.83
N VAL A 433 -12.80 -13.08 -6.93
CA VAL A 433 -13.49 -11.93 -7.53
C VAL A 433 -14.81 -12.37 -8.17
N GLU A 434 -14.86 -13.60 -8.69
CA GLU A 434 -16.08 -14.18 -9.30
C GLU A 434 -17.23 -14.38 -8.31
N ASP A 435 -16.95 -14.38 -7.00
CA ASP A 435 -17.98 -14.49 -5.98
C ASP A 435 -18.72 -13.15 -5.76
N LEU A 436 -18.18 -12.02 -6.25
CA LEU A 436 -18.76 -10.68 -6.11
C LEU A 436 -19.87 -10.41 -7.13
N PHE A 437 -20.75 -9.45 -6.82
CA PHE A 437 -21.71 -8.97 -7.83
C PHE A 437 -20.99 -8.23 -8.97
N PRO A 438 -21.52 -8.28 -10.21
CA PRO A 438 -20.99 -7.47 -11.31
C PRO A 438 -21.01 -5.98 -10.97
N GLY A 439 -19.93 -5.26 -11.28
CA GLY A 439 -19.78 -3.83 -10.99
C GLY A 439 -19.26 -3.52 -9.58
N THR A 440 -19.05 -4.52 -8.72
CA THR A 440 -18.50 -4.33 -7.38
C THR A 440 -17.02 -3.94 -7.43
N TYR A 441 -16.66 -2.81 -6.80
CA TYR A 441 -15.27 -2.49 -6.48
C TYR A 441 -14.74 -3.47 -5.44
N TYR A 442 -13.46 -3.80 -5.53
CA TYR A 442 -12.82 -4.69 -4.57
C TYR A 442 -11.36 -4.30 -4.30
N LEU A 443 -10.87 -4.70 -3.14
CA LEU A 443 -9.48 -4.54 -2.74
C LEU A 443 -8.58 -5.48 -3.56
N VAL A 444 -7.62 -4.89 -4.28
CA VAL A 444 -6.66 -5.62 -5.11
C VAL A 444 -5.48 -6.10 -4.25
N GLU A 445 -4.88 -5.18 -3.51
CA GLU A 445 -3.77 -5.36 -2.58
C GLU A 445 -3.63 -4.15 -1.64
N ILE A 446 -2.94 -4.35 -0.53
CA ILE A 446 -2.42 -3.32 0.37
C ILE A 446 -0.90 -3.44 0.30
N ASP A 447 -0.22 -2.39 -0.13
CA ASP A 447 1.24 -2.35 -0.21
C ASP A 447 1.88 -2.04 1.16
N GLU A 448 3.20 -2.17 1.25
CA GLU A 448 3.95 -1.58 2.37
C GLU A 448 3.96 -0.05 2.18
N MET A 449 3.30 0.70 3.07
CA MET A 449 3.21 2.17 2.95
C MET A 449 4.60 2.82 2.83
N TYR A 450 4.79 3.52 1.70
CA TYR A 450 6.00 4.18 1.21
C TYR A 450 7.17 3.25 0.91
N LEU A 451 7.04 2.44 -0.15
CA LEU A 451 8.21 1.89 -0.83
C LEU A 451 9.18 3.03 -1.18
N TYR A 452 8.72 4.23 -1.56
CA TYR A 452 9.63 5.28 -2.01
C TYR A 452 9.36 6.65 -1.37
N SER A 453 10.19 7.66 -1.67
CA SER A 453 9.93 9.04 -1.23
C SER A 453 8.65 9.58 -1.88
N SER A 454 7.95 10.52 -1.23
CA SER A 454 6.70 11.11 -1.74
C SER A 454 6.85 11.68 -3.15
N GLU A 455 8.03 12.22 -3.48
CA GLU A 455 8.36 12.71 -4.83
C GLU A 455 8.44 11.59 -5.85
N LEU A 456 9.05 10.44 -5.51
CA LEU A 456 9.13 9.29 -6.41
C LEU A 456 7.76 8.62 -6.56
N GLU A 457 7.02 8.46 -5.46
CA GLU A 457 5.65 7.91 -5.45
C GLU A 457 4.73 8.73 -6.37
N GLY A 458 4.81 10.06 -6.32
CA GLY A 458 4.05 10.94 -7.22
C GLY A 458 4.33 10.71 -8.71
N THR A 459 5.49 10.14 -9.06
CA THR A 459 5.83 9.81 -10.45
C THR A 459 5.36 8.43 -10.92
N LEU A 460 4.96 7.53 -10.02
CA LEU A 460 4.47 6.21 -10.40
C LEU A 460 3.16 6.29 -11.19
N LEU A 461 2.37 7.35 -10.98
CA LEU A 461 1.12 7.61 -11.69
C LEU A 461 1.32 8.37 -13.02
N THR A 462 2.37 9.18 -13.14
CA THR A 462 2.63 10.02 -14.35
C THR A 462 4.12 10.13 -14.72
N PRO A 463 4.80 9.05 -15.16
CA PRO A 463 6.26 9.04 -15.35
C PRO A 463 6.78 10.07 -16.35
N ASN A 464 5.97 10.46 -17.35
CA ASN A 464 6.34 11.43 -18.37
C ASN A 464 6.54 12.85 -17.80
N CYS A 465 5.96 13.17 -16.63
CA CYS A 465 6.15 14.48 -16.00
C CYS A 465 7.63 14.75 -15.61
N ILE A 466 8.45 13.70 -15.47
CA ILE A 466 9.87 13.81 -15.11
C ILE A 466 10.68 14.37 -16.28
N LYS A 467 10.43 13.89 -17.51
CA LYS A 467 11.19 14.26 -18.72
C LYS A 467 11.11 15.76 -19.02
N ASP A 468 9.96 16.35 -18.69
CA ASP A 468 9.65 17.75 -18.99
C ASP A 468 9.71 18.66 -17.76
N SER A 469 10.03 18.15 -16.58
CA SER A 469 10.16 18.95 -15.35
C SER A 469 11.33 19.96 -15.46
N PRO A 470 11.06 21.27 -15.51
CA PRO A 470 12.10 22.29 -15.54
C PRO A 470 12.92 22.28 -14.25
N GLU A 471 12.25 22.02 -13.12
CA GLU A 471 12.86 21.98 -11.79
C GLU A 471 13.90 20.86 -11.65
N CYS A 472 13.61 19.65 -12.13
CA CYS A 472 14.55 18.53 -12.10
C CYS A 472 15.80 18.82 -12.94
N LYS A 473 15.63 19.45 -14.11
CA LYS A 473 16.74 19.88 -14.98
C LYS A 473 17.61 20.92 -14.27
N THR A 474 16.99 21.94 -13.66
CA THR A 474 17.71 22.99 -12.93
C THR A 474 18.52 22.44 -11.75
N LEU A 475 17.98 21.48 -11.00
CA LEU A 475 18.71 20.84 -9.89
C LEU A 475 19.97 20.12 -10.39
N GLU A 476 19.86 19.30 -11.43
CA GLU A 476 21.02 18.59 -11.98
C GLU A 476 22.04 19.52 -12.63
N GLU A 477 21.60 20.58 -13.30
CA GLU A 477 22.49 21.62 -13.84
C GLU A 477 23.25 22.34 -12.72
N THR A 478 22.57 22.65 -11.62
CA THR A 478 23.17 23.29 -10.44
C THR A 478 24.24 22.38 -9.83
N LEU A 479 23.91 21.10 -9.63
CA LEU A 479 24.85 20.07 -9.18
C LEU A 479 26.08 19.99 -10.10
N SER A 480 25.84 19.85 -11.40
CA SER A 480 26.90 19.63 -12.39
C SER A 480 27.80 20.86 -12.53
N LYS A 481 27.24 22.07 -12.43
CA LYS A 481 27.97 23.34 -12.54
C LYS A 481 28.98 23.52 -11.41
N GLU A 482 28.60 23.20 -10.17
CA GLU A 482 29.50 23.30 -9.01
C GLU A 482 30.70 22.37 -9.15
N PHE A 483 30.46 21.12 -9.56
CA PHE A 483 31.53 20.11 -9.61
C PHE A 483 32.32 20.10 -10.92
N SER A 484 31.87 20.84 -11.94
CA SER A 484 32.61 21.02 -13.20
C SER A 484 33.87 21.86 -13.01
N ASN A 485 33.81 22.89 -12.17
CA ASN A 485 34.92 23.76 -11.79
C ASN A 485 35.02 23.83 -10.25
N PRO A 486 35.52 22.75 -9.60
CA PRO A 486 35.56 22.67 -8.15
C PRO A 486 36.48 23.76 -7.59
N ASP A 487 36.01 24.46 -6.56
CA ASP A 487 36.77 25.52 -5.89
C ASP A 487 38.15 25.00 -5.44
N PRO A 488 39.25 25.57 -5.96
CA PRO A 488 40.60 25.11 -5.65
C PRO A 488 41.01 25.36 -4.19
N SER A 489 40.32 26.26 -3.47
CA SER A 489 40.54 26.53 -2.05
C SER A 489 39.90 25.47 -1.13
N ARG A 490 38.93 24.70 -1.64
CA ARG A 490 38.18 23.69 -0.88
C ARG A 490 38.80 22.31 -1.03
N LYS A 491 39.07 21.64 0.10
CA LYS A 491 39.54 20.24 0.10
C LYS A 491 38.38 19.28 -0.17
N TRP A 492 38.32 18.75 -1.39
CA TRP A 492 37.32 17.76 -1.79
C TRP A 492 37.74 16.32 -1.45
N ARG A 493 36.81 15.55 -0.87
CA ARG A 493 37.04 14.13 -0.52
C ARG A 493 37.48 13.34 -1.75
N GLU A 494 38.58 12.60 -1.62
CA GLU A 494 39.20 11.81 -2.71
C GLU A 494 39.68 12.62 -3.94
N GLY A 495 39.76 13.95 -3.81
CA GLY A 495 40.31 14.85 -4.82
C GLY A 495 39.34 15.21 -5.96
N VAL A 496 39.87 15.89 -6.98
CA VAL A 496 39.09 16.46 -8.10
C VAL A 496 39.28 15.71 -9.43
N ASN A 497 39.92 14.54 -9.40
CA ASN A 497 40.15 13.76 -10.61
C ASN A 497 38.84 13.06 -11.05
N LYS A 498 38.38 13.39 -12.26
CA LYS A 498 37.16 12.86 -12.93
C LYS A 498 37.31 11.38 -13.30
N SER A 499 37.33 10.53 -12.28
CA SER A 499 37.61 9.09 -12.37
C SER A 499 36.53 8.22 -11.73
N SER A 500 35.41 8.84 -11.33
CA SER A 500 34.29 8.17 -10.67
C SER A 500 33.05 8.16 -11.55
N PHE A 501 32.10 7.31 -11.18
CA PHE A 501 30.78 7.17 -11.81
C PHE A 501 29.80 6.60 -10.79
N SER A 502 28.51 6.55 -11.12
CA SER A 502 27.49 5.87 -10.32
C SER A 502 27.11 4.53 -10.97
N TYR A 503 26.71 3.54 -10.20
CA TYR A 503 26.24 2.27 -10.75
C TYR A 503 25.08 1.71 -9.93
N LEU A 504 24.24 0.93 -10.61
CA LEU A 504 23.10 0.23 -10.04
C LEU A 504 23.30 -1.28 -10.23
N LEU A 505 22.89 -2.07 -9.25
CA LEU A 505 22.70 -3.51 -9.44
C LEU A 505 21.20 -3.82 -9.50
N LEU A 506 20.78 -4.48 -10.58
CA LEU A 506 19.38 -4.81 -10.83
C LEU A 506 19.15 -6.33 -10.81
N ASP A 507 17.96 -6.71 -10.35
CA ASP A 507 17.49 -8.10 -10.31
C ASP A 507 16.79 -8.48 -11.64
N PRO A 508 17.40 -9.37 -12.45
CA PRO A 508 16.82 -9.82 -13.71
C PRO A 508 15.51 -10.58 -13.58
N ARG A 509 15.19 -11.14 -12.39
CA ARG A 509 13.92 -11.81 -12.12
C ARG A 509 12.74 -10.84 -12.22
N LEU A 510 12.98 -9.57 -11.93
CA LEU A 510 12.00 -8.49 -11.97
C LEU A 510 12.03 -7.75 -13.30
N THR A 511 13.22 -7.39 -13.81
CA THR A 511 13.32 -6.70 -15.11
C THR A 511 12.76 -7.59 -16.22
N ASN A 512 13.05 -8.90 -16.19
CA ASN A 512 12.61 -9.86 -17.20
C ASN A 512 12.85 -9.33 -18.63
N ASN A 513 14.10 -8.95 -18.92
CA ASN A 513 14.51 -8.31 -20.17
C ASN A 513 13.66 -7.09 -20.52
N LEU A 514 13.47 -6.19 -19.53
CA LEU A 514 12.65 -4.99 -19.65
C LEU A 514 12.92 -4.18 -20.93
N PRO A 515 14.17 -3.95 -21.36
CA PRO A 515 14.45 -3.22 -22.60
C PRO A 515 13.76 -3.80 -23.85
N ASN A 516 13.59 -5.13 -23.92
CA ASN A 516 12.96 -5.80 -25.06
C ASN A 516 11.42 -5.73 -25.04
N ARG A 517 10.82 -5.53 -23.87
CA ARG A 517 9.35 -5.50 -23.70
C ARG A 517 8.77 -4.12 -23.42
N ALA A 518 9.63 -3.12 -23.14
CA ALA A 518 9.19 -1.78 -22.74
C ALA A 518 8.29 -1.10 -23.77
N GLU A 519 8.49 -1.33 -25.08
CA GLU A 519 7.63 -0.77 -26.13
C GLU A 519 6.18 -1.30 -26.10
N GLN A 520 5.97 -2.48 -25.51
CA GLN A 520 4.66 -3.14 -25.41
C GLN A 520 3.99 -2.92 -24.05
N MET A 521 4.60 -2.13 -23.17
CA MET A 521 4.14 -1.91 -21.81
C MET A 521 3.72 -0.45 -21.58
N PRO A 522 2.76 -0.20 -20.68
CA PRO A 522 2.47 1.14 -20.21
C PRO A 522 3.74 1.79 -19.60
N PRO A 523 4.02 3.09 -19.86
CA PRO A 523 5.18 3.77 -19.28
C PRO A 523 5.25 3.72 -17.75
N THR A 524 4.09 3.66 -17.07
CA THR A 524 3.96 3.49 -15.62
C THR A 524 4.51 2.15 -15.14
N GLU A 525 4.18 1.07 -15.85
CA GLU A 525 4.70 -0.27 -15.54
C GLU A 525 6.19 -0.42 -15.86
N VAL A 526 6.67 0.20 -16.95
CA VAL A 526 8.10 0.23 -17.28
C VAL A 526 8.88 0.91 -16.15
N TRP A 527 8.38 2.07 -15.69
CA TRP A 527 9.00 2.82 -14.62
C TRP A 527 9.02 2.06 -13.29
N LYS A 528 7.86 1.50 -12.88
CA LYS A 528 7.73 0.69 -11.67
C LYS A 528 8.64 -0.54 -11.70
N THR A 529 8.63 -1.29 -12.80
CA THR A 529 9.49 -2.48 -12.97
C THR A 529 10.97 -2.13 -12.83
N PHE A 530 11.41 -1.02 -13.44
CA PHE A 530 12.80 -0.58 -13.34
C PHE A 530 13.18 -0.26 -11.89
N LEU A 531 12.36 0.51 -11.18
CA LEU A 531 12.61 0.89 -9.78
C LEU A 531 12.66 -0.33 -8.85
N GLU A 532 11.69 -1.23 -8.96
CA GLU A 532 11.61 -2.46 -8.14
C GLU A 532 12.80 -3.39 -8.36
N SER A 533 13.38 -3.39 -9.57
CA SER A 533 14.54 -4.21 -9.87
C SER A 533 15.83 -3.74 -9.20
N ILE A 534 15.93 -2.46 -8.79
CA ILE A 534 17.17 -1.92 -8.21
C ILE A 534 17.29 -2.37 -6.77
N PHE A 535 18.28 -3.22 -6.49
CA PHE A 535 18.56 -3.66 -5.12
C PHE A 535 19.83 -3.02 -4.52
N TYR A 536 20.63 -2.30 -5.31
CA TYR A 536 21.83 -1.62 -4.81
C TYR A 536 22.21 -0.40 -5.66
N VAL A 537 22.58 0.68 -4.98
CA VAL A 537 23.10 1.92 -5.59
C VAL A 537 24.54 2.14 -5.09
N GLY A 538 25.48 2.53 -5.95
CA GLY A 538 26.84 2.77 -5.49
C GLY A 538 27.66 3.76 -6.30
N LYS A 539 28.69 4.32 -5.67
CA LYS A 539 29.78 5.04 -6.33
C LYS A 539 30.87 4.06 -6.83
N GLY A 540 31.16 4.12 -8.12
CA GLY A 540 32.15 3.31 -8.82
C GLY A 540 33.48 4.06 -9.07
N LYS A 541 34.57 3.28 -9.12
CA LYS A 541 35.88 3.67 -9.65
C LYS A 541 36.58 2.42 -10.16
N ARG A 542 37.08 2.43 -11.40
CA ARG A 542 37.70 1.25 -12.05
C ARG A 542 36.79 0.00 -11.89
N ALA A 543 37.32 -1.12 -11.41
CA ALA A 543 36.60 -2.39 -11.24
C ALA A 543 35.71 -2.47 -9.98
N ARG A 544 35.49 -1.36 -9.26
CA ARG A 544 34.72 -1.34 -8.01
C ARG A 544 33.32 -1.97 -8.10
N PRO A 545 32.50 -1.73 -9.16
CA PRO A 545 31.16 -2.33 -9.27
C PRO A 545 31.15 -3.85 -9.17
N TYR A 546 32.20 -4.50 -9.68
CA TYR A 546 32.34 -5.95 -9.69
C TYR A 546 32.83 -6.55 -8.38
N SER A 547 33.26 -5.73 -7.40
CA SER A 547 33.79 -6.24 -6.13
C SER A 547 32.78 -7.12 -5.38
N HIS A 548 31.50 -6.73 -5.40
CA HIS A 548 30.41 -7.48 -4.78
C HIS A 548 30.17 -8.83 -5.47
N LEU A 549 30.31 -8.88 -6.79
CA LEU A 549 30.21 -10.12 -7.56
C LEU A 549 31.41 -11.02 -7.29
N TYR A 550 32.63 -10.48 -7.18
CA TYR A 550 33.80 -11.29 -6.85
C TYR A 550 33.70 -11.94 -5.46
N ASP A 551 33.18 -11.22 -4.47
CA ASP A 551 32.96 -11.78 -3.14
C ASP A 551 31.86 -12.85 -3.16
N ALA A 552 30.77 -12.63 -3.88
CA ALA A 552 29.73 -13.64 -4.08
C ALA A 552 30.26 -14.89 -4.84
N VAL A 553 31.13 -14.72 -5.86
CA VAL A 553 31.74 -15.84 -6.59
C VAL A 553 32.58 -16.74 -5.66
N LYS A 554 33.29 -16.16 -4.67
CA LYS A 554 34.04 -16.95 -3.68
C LYS A 554 33.11 -17.85 -2.87
N LEU A 555 31.99 -17.30 -2.39
CA LEU A 555 30.98 -18.04 -1.63
C LEU A 555 30.32 -19.12 -2.49
N TRP A 556 29.94 -18.77 -3.72
CA TRP A 556 29.35 -19.68 -4.70
C TRP A 556 30.26 -20.88 -4.99
N ASN A 557 31.55 -20.64 -5.23
CA ASN A 557 32.53 -21.69 -5.48
C ASN A 557 32.85 -22.54 -4.23
N ALA A 558 32.67 -21.98 -3.04
CA ALA A 558 32.82 -22.69 -1.77
C ALA A 558 31.59 -23.55 -1.41
N GLY A 559 30.55 -23.56 -2.25
CA GLY A 559 29.30 -24.27 -1.97
C GLY A 559 28.49 -23.65 -0.82
N MET A 560 28.79 -22.40 -0.43
CA MET A 560 28.06 -21.68 0.60
C MET A 560 26.84 -21.00 -0.03
N ILE A 561 25.67 -21.50 0.34
CA ILE A 561 24.38 -21.16 -0.28
C ILE A 561 23.68 -20.00 0.48
N ASN A 562 24.10 -19.77 1.73
CA ASN A 562 23.55 -18.78 2.65
C ASN A 562 24.67 -17.94 3.27
N ASP A 563 24.49 -16.61 3.33
CA ASP A 563 25.41 -15.63 3.90
C ASP A 563 24.62 -14.60 4.75
N SER A 564 25.25 -14.08 5.81
CA SER A 564 24.62 -13.09 6.70
C SER A 564 24.51 -11.70 6.08
N ASN A 565 25.28 -11.40 5.02
CA ASN A 565 25.21 -10.14 4.30
C ASN A 565 24.06 -10.16 3.28
N LYS A 566 23.02 -9.38 3.58
CA LYS A 566 21.81 -9.25 2.74
C LYS A 566 22.09 -8.99 1.25
N LYS A 567 23.16 -8.26 0.92
CA LYS A 567 23.55 -7.98 -0.47
C LYS A 567 24.15 -9.19 -1.17
N LEU A 568 25.08 -9.89 -0.52
CA LEU A 568 25.70 -11.08 -1.10
C LEU A 568 24.67 -12.21 -1.22
N GLN A 569 23.82 -12.37 -0.20
CA GLN A 569 22.71 -13.32 -0.25
C GLN A 569 21.81 -13.10 -1.47
N HIS A 570 21.41 -11.85 -1.72
CA HIS A 570 20.54 -11.54 -2.84
C HIS A 570 21.18 -11.86 -4.21
N ILE A 571 22.50 -11.61 -4.36
CA ILE A 571 23.26 -11.99 -5.55
C ILE A 571 23.27 -13.52 -5.74
N LEU A 572 23.51 -14.27 -4.66
CA LEU A 572 23.48 -15.74 -4.69
C LEU A 572 22.09 -16.26 -5.08
N ASP A 573 21.02 -15.64 -4.59
CA ASP A 573 19.64 -16.02 -4.91
C ASP A 573 19.27 -15.78 -6.38
N ILE A 574 19.78 -14.71 -6.99
CA ILE A 574 19.66 -14.48 -8.44
C ILE A 574 20.37 -15.58 -9.22
N TRP A 575 21.59 -15.96 -8.81
CA TRP A 575 22.35 -17.02 -9.47
C TRP A 575 21.73 -18.42 -9.29
N LYS A 576 21.08 -18.69 -8.14
CA LYS A 576 20.30 -19.93 -7.92
C LYS A 576 19.14 -20.06 -8.91
N ALA A 577 18.53 -18.95 -9.30
CA ALA A 577 17.45 -18.92 -10.29
C ALA A 577 17.97 -19.05 -11.74
N ASP A 578 19.24 -19.42 -11.94
CA ASP A 578 19.92 -19.49 -13.23
C ASP A 578 19.91 -18.18 -14.02
N LEU A 579 19.91 -17.04 -13.32
CA LEU A 579 20.01 -15.70 -13.89
C LEU A 579 21.28 -15.00 -13.42
N GLY A 580 21.65 -13.88 -14.04
CA GLY A 580 22.85 -13.11 -13.68
C GLY A 580 22.53 -11.67 -13.31
N VAL A 581 23.22 -11.15 -12.30
CA VAL A 581 23.02 -9.78 -11.82
C VAL A 581 23.31 -8.77 -12.93
N ILE A 582 22.44 -7.79 -13.12
CA ILE A 582 22.67 -6.70 -14.07
C ILE A 582 23.47 -5.61 -13.35
N CYS A 583 24.54 -5.13 -13.97
CA CYS A 583 25.34 -4.03 -13.43
C CYS A 583 25.30 -2.85 -14.42
N LEU A 584 24.47 -1.86 -14.11
CA LEU A 584 24.25 -0.69 -14.95
C LEU A 584 25.18 0.44 -14.50
N HIS A 585 26.03 0.93 -15.40
CA HIS A 585 26.92 2.05 -15.13
C HIS A 585 26.31 3.35 -15.66
N VAL A 586 26.18 4.36 -14.81
CA VAL A 586 25.55 5.65 -15.14
C VAL A 586 26.42 6.82 -14.67
N PHE A 587 26.25 7.98 -15.31
CA PHE A 587 26.90 9.24 -14.93
C PHE A 587 28.44 9.14 -14.83
N GLN A 588 29.10 8.89 -15.97
CA GLN A 588 30.55 8.69 -16.04
C GLN A 588 31.34 10.01 -16.02
N ASN A 589 32.66 9.91 -15.79
CA ASN A 589 33.62 11.04 -15.85
C ASN A 589 33.32 12.16 -14.84
N VAL A 590 32.88 11.81 -13.64
CA VAL A 590 32.61 12.76 -12.56
C VAL A 590 33.67 12.68 -11.46
N ILE A 591 33.79 13.75 -10.67
CA ILE A 591 34.65 13.74 -9.48
C ILE A 591 34.01 12.90 -8.36
N PRO A 592 34.80 12.39 -7.38
CA PRO A 592 34.28 11.51 -6.35
C PRO A 592 33.10 12.08 -5.54
N VAL A 593 33.15 13.35 -5.14
CA VAL A 593 32.10 14.00 -4.34
C VAL A 593 30.79 14.18 -5.10
N GLU A 594 30.85 14.39 -6.42
CA GLU A 594 29.67 14.42 -7.27
C GLU A 594 29.03 13.03 -7.36
N ALA A 595 29.84 11.98 -7.55
CA ALA A 595 29.34 10.60 -7.57
C ALA A 595 28.70 10.19 -6.24
N TYR A 596 29.28 10.58 -5.10
CA TYR A 596 28.67 10.37 -3.77
C TYR A 596 27.35 11.12 -3.61
N THR A 597 27.26 12.34 -4.14
CA THR A 597 26.05 13.14 -4.07
C THR A 597 24.92 12.55 -4.93
N ARG A 598 25.26 12.07 -6.14
CA ARG A 598 24.31 11.34 -7.01
C ARG A 598 23.84 10.03 -6.37
N GLU A 599 24.75 9.27 -5.74
CA GLU A 599 24.42 8.07 -4.95
C GLU A 599 23.46 8.40 -3.80
N ALA A 600 23.74 9.47 -3.05
CA ALA A 600 22.89 9.90 -1.94
C ALA A 600 21.48 10.30 -2.38
N ALA A 601 21.36 11.05 -3.47
CA ALA A 601 20.07 11.46 -4.03
C ALA A 601 19.24 10.26 -4.48
N MET A 602 19.83 9.31 -5.21
CA MET A 602 19.11 8.09 -5.64
C MET A 602 18.69 7.20 -4.46
N ILE A 603 19.54 7.06 -3.43
CA ILE A 603 19.18 6.33 -2.20
C ILE A 603 18.07 7.05 -1.43
N ALA A 604 18.06 8.39 -1.39
CA ALA A 604 17.03 9.16 -0.71
C ALA A 604 15.65 8.97 -1.38
N ALA A 605 15.61 8.99 -2.72
CA ALA A 605 14.38 8.75 -3.48
C ALA A 605 13.87 7.30 -3.35
N LEU A 606 14.76 6.30 -3.44
CA LEU A 606 14.41 4.87 -3.31
C LEU A 606 14.17 4.43 -1.86
N LYS A 607 14.63 5.22 -0.88
CA LYS A 607 14.82 4.88 0.53
C LYS A 607 15.74 3.68 0.77
N LEU A 608 16.44 3.72 1.91
CA LEU A 608 17.44 2.70 2.25
C LEU A 608 16.82 1.32 2.49
N GLU A 609 15.59 1.28 3.01
CA GLU A 609 14.86 0.06 3.36
C GLU A 609 14.59 -0.87 2.17
N ASN A 610 14.47 -0.31 0.96
CA ASN A 610 14.26 -1.06 -0.28
C ASN A 610 15.55 -1.55 -0.93
N LEU A 611 16.70 -1.07 -0.44
CA LEU A 611 18.00 -1.41 -0.97
C LEU A 611 18.73 -2.43 -0.08
N ARG A 612 19.82 -2.99 -0.61
CA ARG A 612 20.79 -3.81 0.12
C ARG A 612 22.05 -3.01 0.47
N ASN A 613 21.93 -1.69 0.46
CA ASN A 613 22.94 -0.75 0.94
C ASN A 613 23.02 -0.81 2.47
N ASN A 614 24.23 -0.71 3.03
CA ASN A 614 24.43 -0.73 4.50
C ASN A 614 24.41 0.66 5.14
N LYS A 615 24.49 1.72 4.33
CA LYS A 615 24.62 3.11 4.81
C LYS A 615 23.86 4.04 3.87
N LEU A 616 23.37 5.14 4.44
CA LEU A 616 22.90 6.29 3.68
C LEU A 616 24.05 6.90 2.86
N GLY A 617 23.71 7.49 1.72
CA GLY A 617 24.66 8.29 0.95
C GLY A 617 24.96 9.63 1.63
N GLN A 618 26.03 10.29 1.19
CA GLN A 618 26.44 11.59 1.72
C GLN A 618 26.37 12.65 0.63
N PHE A 619 25.65 13.74 0.91
CA PHE A 619 25.61 14.92 0.04
C PHE A 619 26.86 15.78 0.24
N TYR A 620 27.34 16.34 -0.86
CA TYR A 620 28.44 17.31 -0.88
C TYR A 620 28.01 18.53 -1.70
N GLY A 621 28.73 19.64 -1.52
CA GLY A 621 28.47 20.89 -2.24
C GLY A 621 27.13 21.54 -1.87
N THR A 622 26.55 22.28 -2.80
CA THR A 622 25.25 22.96 -2.71
C THR A 622 24.11 22.00 -2.37
N PRO A 623 24.04 20.76 -2.90
CA PRO A 623 23.00 19.80 -2.50
C PRO A 623 22.95 19.46 -1.01
N LEU A 624 24.04 19.69 -0.26
CA LEU A 624 24.03 19.52 1.20
C LEU A 624 23.08 20.50 1.91
N THR A 625 22.84 21.68 1.33
CA THR A 625 21.96 22.72 1.90
C THR A 625 20.55 22.69 1.32
N TRP A 626 20.26 21.78 0.39
CA TRP A 626 18.94 21.63 -0.19
C TRP A 626 17.95 21.01 0.79
N SER A 627 16.67 21.34 0.60
CA SER A 627 15.57 20.66 1.30
C SER A 627 15.51 19.17 0.93
N ALA A 628 14.92 18.35 1.80
CA ALA A 628 14.70 16.93 1.53
C ALA A 628 13.92 16.71 0.22
N GLN A 629 12.93 17.57 -0.05
CA GLN A 629 12.16 17.54 -1.29
C GLN A 629 13.05 17.73 -2.53
N GLN A 630 13.95 18.72 -2.52
CA GLN A 630 14.87 18.97 -3.63
C GLN A 630 15.88 17.82 -3.82
N GLN A 631 16.39 17.25 -2.72
CA GLN A 631 17.29 16.09 -2.77
C GLN A 631 16.59 14.86 -3.37
N ASN A 632 15.34 14.62 -2.97
CA ASN A 632 14.52 13.53 -3.49
C ASN A 632 14.19 13.75 -4.98
N LYS A 633 13.77 14.96 -5.39
CA LYS A 633 13.53 15.30 -6.81
C LYS A 633 14.77 15.08 -7.68
N LEU A 634 15.97 15.45 -7.20
CA LEU A 634 17.21 15.12 -7.89
C LEU A 634 17.38 13.59 -8.04
N GLY A 635 17.10 12.82 -6.99
CA GLY A 635 17.11 11.37 -7.03
C GLY A 635 16.18 10.78 -8.08
N VAL A 636 14.93 11.24 -8.12
CA VAL A 636 13.91 10.85 -9.12
C VAL A 636 14.45 11.09 -10.55
N ALA A 637 15.00 12.28 -10.80
CA ALA A 637 15.53 12.64 -12.12
C ALA A 637 16.71 11.74 -12.55
N LEU A 638 17.62 11.45 -11.62
CA LEU A 638 18.76 10.57 -11.87
C LEU A 638 18.30 9.13 -12.14
N LEU A 639 17.34 8.61 -11.38
CA LEU A 639 16.79 7.27 -11.60
C LEU A 639 16.08 7.16 -12.95
N TYR A 640 15.32 8.18 -13.35
CA TYR A 640 14.65 8.19 -14.65
C TYR A 640 15.68 8.21 -15.80
N LYS A 641 16.75 9.01 -15.68
CA LYS A 641 17.86 8.97 -16.64
C LYS A 641 18.54 7.60 -16.68
N ALA A 642 18.73 6.95 -15.52
CA ALA A 642 19.29 5.62 -15.45
C ALA A 642 18.40 4.58 -16.16
N MET A 643 17.06 4.68 -16.01
CA MET A 643 16.12 3.84 -16.77
C MET A 643 16.28 4.04 -18.27
N MET A 644 16.32 5.28 -18.73
CA MET A 644 16.49 5.58 -20.17
C MET A 644 17.82 5.04 -20.70
N ILE A 645 18.90 5.08 -19.91
CA ILE A 645 20.18 4.46 -20.28
C ILE A 645 20.01 2.94 -20.37
N PHE A 646 19.38 2.30 -19.38
CA PHE A 646 19.15 0.85 -19.36
C PHE A 646 18.32 0.35 -20.54
N LEU A 647 17.24 1.06 -20.88
CA LEU A 647 16.39 0.72 -22.02
C LEU A 647 17.15 0.82 -23.36
N ASN A 648 18.09 1.76 -23.47
CA ASN A 648 18.89 1.94 -24.68
C ASN A 648 20.10 0.99 -24.76
N GLU A 649 20.78 0.72 -23.64
CA GLU A 649 21.96 -0.16 -23.59
C GLU A 649 21.59 -1.65 -23.61
N GLY A 650 20.35 -1.98 -23.23
CA GLY A 650 19.85 -3.35 -23.13
C GLY A 650 20.25 -4.06 -21.83
N GLU A 651 19.71 -5.26 -21.63
CA GLU A 651 19.94 -6.04 -20.42
C GLU A 651 21.15 -6.99 -20.56
N ARG A 652 22.19 -6.75 -19.76
CA ARG A 652 23.37 -7.63 -19.69
C ARG A 652 23.51 -8.24 -18.30
N GLN A 653 23.36 -9.56 -18.23
CA GLN A 653 23.45 -10.33 -17.00
C GLN A 653 24.87 -10.86 -16.71
N LEU A 654 25.33 -10.73 -15.47
CA LEU A 654 26.62 -11.21 -14.98
C LEU A 654 26.42 -12.47 -14.13
N LYS A 655 26.86 -13.62 -14.69
CA LYS A 655 26.76 -14.95 -14.07
C LYS A 655 28.14 -15.48 -13.66
N PRO A 656 28.22 -16.34 -12.62
CA PRO A 656 29.42 -17.10 -12.34
C PRO A 656 29.59 -18.13 -13.46
N SER A 657 30.56 -17.94 -14.35
CA SER A 657 30.86 -18.95 -15.35
C SER A 657 31.29 -20.25 -14.67
N LYS A 658 30.75 -21.41 -15.08
CA LYS A 658 31.53 -22.65 -14.98
C LYS A 658 32.84 -22.35 -15.67
N SER A 659 33.95 -22.44 -14.95
CA SER A 659 35.29 -22.22 -15.51
C SER A 659 35.54 -23.25 -16.62
N THR A 660 35.11 -22.98 -17.85
CA THR A 660 35.84 -23.45 -19.02
C THR A 660 37.07 -22.59 -19.05
N GLY A 661 38.08 -23.00 -18.28
CA GLY A 661 39.35 -22.29 -18.17
C GLY A 661 39.83 -21.88 -19.56
N ARG A 662 40.46 -20.71 -19.64
CA ARG A 662 41.03 -20.15 -20.88
C ARG A 662 41.54 -21.27 -21.80
N PRO A 663 41.09 -21.35 -23.07
CA PRO A 663 41.37 -22.50 -23.94
C PRO A 663 42.84 -22.88 -23.87
N ARG A 664 43.08 -24.16 -23.56
CA ARG A 664 44.43 -24.72 -23.43
C ARG A 664 45.13 -24.49 -24.77
N THR A 665 46.37 -23.97 -24.73
CA THR A 665 47.21 -23.88 -25.94
C THR A 665 47.26 -25.25 -26.59
N SER A 666 46.95 -25.34 -27.88
CA SER A 666 46.91 -26.62 -28.62
C SER A 666 48.26 -27.34 -28.55
N GLU A 667 48.24 -28.68 -28.58
CA GLU A 667 49.48 -29.47 -28.57
C GLU A 667 50.38 -29.13 -29.76
N GLU A 668 49.79 -28.78 -30.91
CA GLU A 668 50.52 -28.30 -32.09
C GLU A 668 51.32 -27.03 -31.80
N SER A 669 50.71 -26.03 -31.16
CA SER A 669 51.42 -24.81 -30.75
C SER A 669 52.48 -25.07 -29.67
N VAL A 670 52.27 -26.06 -28.79
CA VAL A 670 53.28 -26.48 -27.80
C VAL A 670 54.49 -27.09 -28.51
N GLU A 671 54.26 -27.93 -29.52
CA GLU A 671 55.30 -28.59 -30.30
C GLU A 671 56.08 -27.59 -31.17
N GLN A 672 55.39 -26.62 -31.77
CA GLN A 672 56.04 -25.51 -32.50
C GLN A 672 56.99 -24.70 -31.60
N VAL A 673 56.57 -24.39 -30.36
CA VAL A 673 57.42 -23.70 -29.38
C VAL A 673 58.60 -24.58 -28.95
N ARG A 674 58.38 -25.89 -28.73
CA ARG A 674 59.44 -26.86 -28.40
C ARG A 674 60.50 -26.89 -29.51
N ASN A 675 60.09 -27.14 -30.74
CA ASN A 675 60.99 -27.23 -31.89
C ASN A 675 61.75 -25.92 -32.16
N SER A 676 61.11 -24.76 -31.99
CA SER A 676 61.75 -23.46 -32.18
C SER A 676 62.89 -23.20 -31.18
N LEU A 677 62.76 -23.69 -29.93
CA LEU A 677 63.81 -23.56 -28.92
C LEU A 677 64.84 -24.70 -28.95
N THR A 678 64.47 -25.92 -29.34
CA THR A 678 65.46 -26.99 -29.57
C THR A 678 66.46 -26.58 -30.65
N ARG A 679 66.00 -25.92 -31.71
CA ARG A 679 66.87 -25.40 -32.79
C ARG A 679 67.73 -24.21 -32.37
N SER A 680 67.32 -23.44 -31.36
CA SER A 680 68.05 -22.25 -30.92
C SER A 680 67.75 -21.96 -29.44
N PRO A 681 68.45 -22.64 -28.49
CA PRO A 681 68.15 -22.58 -27.06
C PRO A 681 68.26 -21.19 -26.41
N MET A 682 69.02 -20.29 -27.03
CA MET A 682 69.23 -18.90 -26.59
C MET A 682 68.19 -17.91 -27.14
N LYS A 683 67.19 -18.39 -27.89
CA LYS A 683 66.18 -17.54 -28.54
C LYS A 683 65.28 -16.88 -27.49
N SER A 684 65.07 -15.56 -27.62
CA SER A 684 64.20 -14.83 -26.70
C SER A 684 62.72 -15.13 -26.94
N VAL A 685 61.91 -15.07 -25.87
CA VAL A 685 60.46 -15.30 -25.94
C VAL A 685 59.78 -14.36 -26.94
N ARG A 686 60.24 -13.11 -27.04
CA ARG A 686 59.71 -12.13 -28.00
C ARG A 686 60.06 -12.51 -29.45
N LYS A 687 61.27 -13.04 -29.70
CA LYS A 687 61.67 -13.51 -31.03
C LYS A 687 60.86 -14.74 -31.44
N ALA A 688 60.74 -15.72 -30.55
CA ALA A 688 59.89 -16.91 -30.76
C ALA A 688 58.42 -16.55 -30.98
N SER A 689 57.90 -15.55 -30.26
CA SER A 689 56.53 -15.05 -30.45
C SER A 689 56.29 -14.48 -31.84
N ARG A 690 57.22 -13.67 -32.36
CA ARG A 690 57.11 -13.10 -33.72
C ARG A 690 57.25 -14.18 -34.81
N GLU A 691 58.18 -15.12 -34.62
CA GLU A 691 58.45 -16.21 -35.57
C GLU A 691 57.26 -17.18 -35.69
N LEU A 692 56.62 -17.51 -34.56
CA LEU A 692 55.53 -18.48 -34.51
C LEU A 692 54.14 -17.85 -34.62
N ALA A 693 54.05 -16.51 -34.70
CA ALA A 693 52.80 -15.75 -34.58
C ALA A 693 51.96 -16.10 -33.32
N ILE A 694 52.62 -16.55 -32.24
CA ILE A 694 51.99 -16.88 -30.96
C ILE A 694 52.22 -15.72 -29.98
N PRO A 695 51.23 -15.27 -29.19
CA PRO A 695 51.43 -14.21 -28.20
C PRO A 695 52.57 -14.50 -27.22
N VAL A 696 53.39 -13.48 -26.91
CA VAL A 696 54.58 -13.58 -26.03
C VAL A 696 54.25 -14.26 -24.69
N THR A 697 53.08 -13.95 -24.12
CA THR A 697 52.62 -14.51 -22.84
C THR A 697 52.27 -15.99 -22.95
N THR A 698 51.79 -16.45 -24.10
CA THR A 698 51.51 -17.86 -24.39
C THR A 698 52.81 -18.64 -24.55
N VAL A 699 53.77 -18.14 -25.35
CA VAL A 699 55.10 -18.76 -25.51
C VAL A 699 55.78 -18.90 -24.14
N TRP A 700 55.80 -17.84 -23.33
CA TRP A 700 56.38 -17.88 -21.99
C TRP A 700 55.74 -18.95 -21.08
N ARG A 701 54.40 -19.06 -21.13
CA ARG A 701 53.64 -20.03 -20.34
C ARG A 701 53.88 -21.47 -20.81
N VAL A 702 53.97 -21.69 -22.12
CA VAL A 702 54.31 -23.01 -22.68
C VAL A 702 55.68 -23.45 -22.18
N LEU A 703 56.70 -22.60 -22.26
CA LEU A 703 58.05 -22.91 -21.77
C LEU A 703 58.08 -23.29 -20.29
N ARG A 704 57.46 -22.47 -19.43
CA ARG A 704 57.49 -22.68 -17.97
C ARG A 704 56.58 -23.79 -17.46
N ARG A 705 55.37 -23.91 -18.02
CA ARG A 705 54.30 -24.76 -17.44
C ARG A 705 54.04 -26.04 -18.22
N ARG A 706 54.35 -26.09 -19.52
CA ARG A 706 54.11 -27.27 -20.37
C ARG A 706 55.40 -28.02 -20.68
N LEU A 707 56.47 -27.30 -21.03
CA LEU A 707 57.79 -27.89 -21.29
C LEU A 707 58.68 -27.93 -20.05
N GLN A 708 58.27 -27.30 -18.95
CA GLN A 708 58.98 -27.21 -17.67
C GLN A 708 60.43 -26.70 -17.79
N LEU A 709 60.71 -25.89 -18.81
CA LEU A 709 62.02 -25.28 -19.02
C LEU A 709 62.20 -24.07 -18.10
N ARG A 710 63.40 -23.97 -17.52
CA ARG A 710 63.83 -22.85 -16.69
C ARG A 710 64.75 -21.94 -17.51
N PRO A 711 64.61 -20.61 -17.37
CA PRO A 711 65.54 -19.69 -17.99
C PRO A 711 66.79 -19.56 -17.12
N TYR A 712 67.92 -20.04 -17.60
CA TYR A 712 69.23 -19.84 -16.98
C TYR A 712 69.85 -18.55 -17.54
N ARG A 713 70.22 -17.64 -16.64
CA ARG A 713 70.95 -16.42 -16.99
C ARG A 713 72.44 -16.68 -16.86
N LEU A 714 73.23 -16.09 -17.75
CA LEU A 714 74.68 -16.06 -17.59
C LEU A 714 75.03 -15.13 -16.42
N GLN A 715 75.81 -15.65 -15.48
CA GLN A 715 76.38 -14.86 -14.39
C GLN A 715 77.85 -14.60 -14.71
N LEU A 716 78.26 -13.33 -14.65
CA LEU A 716 79.67 -12.97 -14.75
C LEU A 716 80.31 -13.22 -13.39
N LEU A 717 81.37 -14.02 -13.37
CA LEU A 717 82.17 -14.28 -12.18
C LEU A 717 83.57 -13.73 -12.40
N GLN A 718 84.15 -13.10 -11.37
CA GLN A 718 85.53 -12.66 -11.39
C GLN A 718 86.45 -13.87 -11.18
N ALA A 719 87.46 -14.03 -12.04
CA ALA A 719 88.52 -15.00 -11.82
C ALA A 719 89.44 -14.48 -10.71
N LEU A 720 89.46 -15.15 -9.55
CA LEU A 720 90.33 -14.80 -8.43
C LEU A 720 91.78 -15.18 -8.75
N LYS A 721 92.69 -14.21 -8.68
CA LYS A 721 94.13 -14.45 -8.75
C LYS A 721 94.70 -14.67 -7.33
N PRO A 722 95.78 -15.45 -7.15
CA PRO A 722 96.35 -15.72 -5.83
C PRO A 722 96.72 -14.45 -5.02
N THR A 723 97.09 -13.37 -5.71
CA THR A 723 97.44 -12.07 -5.13
C THR A 723 96.23 -11.27 -4.59
N ASP A 724 95.01 -11.59 -5.05
CA ASP A 724 93.80 -10.83 -4.68
C ASP A 724 93.42 -11.04 -3.21
N HIS A 725 93.83 -12.18 -2.61
CA HIS A 725 93.54 -12.47 -1.21
C HIS A 725 94.22 -11.49 -0.26
N LEU A 726 95.50 -11.17 -0.50
CA LEU A 726 96.27 -10.25 0.34
C LEU A 726 95.78 -8.80 0.18
N LEU A 727 95.50 -8.38 -1.05
CA LEU A 727 94.98 -7.04 -1.35
C LEU A 727 93.60 -6.80 -0.72
N ARG A 728 92.71 -7.80 -0.74
CA ARG A 728 91.39 -7.72 -0.11
C ARG A 728 91.48 -7.70 1.43
N ALA A 729 92.41 -8.47 2.00
CA ALA A 729 92.65 -8.47 3.45
C ALA A 729 93.21 -7.13 3.94
N ASN A 730 94.15 -6.53 3.20
CA ASN A 730 94.71 -5.21 3.54
C ASN A 730 93.64 -4.11 3.44
N PHE A 731 92.83 -4.11 2.39
CA PHE A 731 91.71 -3.17 2.24
C PHE A 731 90.68 -3.28 3.38
N ALA A 732 90.36 -4.50 3.81
CA ALA A 732 89.44 -4.73 4.93
C ALA A 732 89.99 -4.21 6.27
N ASN A 733 91.30 -4.35 6.49
CA ASN A 733 91.96 -3.78 7.67
C ASN A 733 91.99 -2.24 7.61
N ASP A 734 92.32 -1.65 6.47
CA ASP A 734 92.32 -0.19 6.30
C ASP A 734 90.91 0.42 6.51
N MET A 735 89.85 -0.28 6.09
CA MET A 735 88.46 0.14 6.36
C MET A 735 88.07 0.09 7.84
N LEU A 736 88.69 -0.78 8.65
CA LEU A 736 88.39 -0.93 10.07
C LEU A 736 88.98 0.17 10.95
N PHE A 737 90.02 0.87 10.48
CA PHE A 737 90.71 1.95 11.22
C PHE A 737 90.36 3.36 10.73
N HIS A 738 89.42 3.49 9.79
CA HIS A 738 88.99 4.78 9.25
C HIS A 738 87.83 5.36 10.09
N ASP A 739 88.14 6.35 10.93
CA ASP A 739 87.23 6.93 11.93
C ASP A 739 86.34 8.08 11.39
N ASN A 740 86.00 8.02 10.10
CA ASN A 740 85.20 9.05 9.43
C ASN A 740 83.80 8.49 9.13
N GLU A 741 82.79 8.90 9.90
CA GLU A 741 81.39 8.44 9.76
C GLU A 741 80.82 8.66 8.34
N ASP A 742 81.38 9.62 7.58
CA ASP A 742 80.95 9.96 6.23
C ASP A 742 81.72 9.19 5.11
N PHE A 743 82.69 8.32 5.46
CA PHE A 743 83.51 7.64 4.44
C PHE A 743 82.69 6.74 3.53
N LEU A 744 81.75 5.96 4.08
CA LEU A 744 80.88 5.09 3.28
C LEU A 744 79.94 5.87 2.36
N ASP A 745 79.60 7.11 2.73
CA ASP A 745 78.78 8.01 1.90
C ASP A 745 79.58 8.64 0.74
N LEU A 746 80.92 8.64 0.83
CA LEU A 746 81.83 9.02 -0.25
C LEU A 746 82.25 7.83 -1.13
N VAL A 747 82.01 6.59 -0.68
CA VAL A 747 82.25 5.39 -1.49
C VAL A 747 81.09 5.19 -2.46
N VAL A 748 81.25 5.76 -3.66
CA VAL A 748 80.35 5.45 -4.77
C VAL A 748 80.75 4.11 -5.36
N PHE A 749 79.99 3.05 -5.06
CA PHE A 749 80.04 1.83 -5.84
C PHE A 749 79.45 2.12 -7.22
N SER A 750 80.28 2.16 -8.25
CA SER A 750 79.75 2.16 -9.62
C SER A 750 79.06 0.81 -9.84
N ASP A 751 77.76 0.84 -10.14
CA ASP A 751 77.12 -0.30 -10.77
C ASP A 751 77.68 -0.38 -12.19
N GLU A 752 78.84 -1.02 -12.34
CA GLU A 752 79.38 -1.35 -13.67
C GLU A 752 78.44 -2.35 -14.37
N SER A 753 77.32 -1.82 -14.83
CA SER A 753 76.42 -2.44 -15.76
C SER A 753 77.07 -2.32 -17.13
N THR A 754 77.66 -3.44 -17.54
CA THR A 754 77.34 -3.99 -18.86
C THR A 754 77.72 -3.17 -20.10
N PHE A 755 78.91 -2.60 -20.18
CA PHE A 755 79.49 -2.20 -21.48
C PHE A 755 80.76 -2.97 -21.78
N GLN A 756 80.65 -3.95 -22.70
CA GLN A 756 81.77 -4.66 -23.31
C GLN A 756 81.84 -4.25 -24.80
N LEU A 757 82.97 -3.69 -25.23
CA LEU A 757 83.22 -3.27 -26.62
C LEU A 757 83.18 -4.43 -27.64
N SER A 758 83.22 -5.69 -27.20
CA SER A 758 83.19 -6.85 -28.11
C SER A 758 81.77 -7.24 -28.55
N GLY A 759 80.70 -6.70 -27.95
CA GLY A 759 79.31 -6.97 -28.32
C GLY A 759 78.85 -8.43 -28.23
N ARG A 760 79.67 -9.34 -27.69
CA ARG A 760 79.45 -10.79 -27.83
C ARG A 760 78.52 -11.40 -26.77
N VAL A 761 78.35 -10.81 -25.58
CA VAL A 761 77.46 -11.35 -24.54
C VAL A 761 76.73 -10.25 -23.78
N ASN A 762 75.41 -10.13 -23.99
CA ASN A 762 74.52 -9.30 -23.16
C ASN A 762 73.84 -10.19 -22.10
N THR A 763 74.31 -10.16 -20.86
CA THR A 763 73.82 -11.03 -19.77
C THR A 763 72.35 -10.77 -19.37
N HIS A 764 71.79 -9.61 -19.72
CA HIS A 764 70.36 -9.31 -19.50
C HIS A 764 69.45 -9.94 -20.56
N ASN A 765 69.94 -10.08 -21.79
CA ASN A 765 69.17 -10.58 -22.93
C ASN A 765 69.48 -12.05 -23.28
N VAL A 766 70.62 -12.58 -22.86
CA VAL A 766 71.00 -13.99 -23.07
C VAL A 766 70.40 -14.85 -21.96
N ARG A 767 69.41 -15.65 -22.34
CA ARG A 767 68.82 -16.69 -21.48
C ARG A 767 68.86 -18.00 -22.22
N ILE A 768 69.37 -19.03 -21.56
CA ILE A 768 69.37 -20.38 -22.10
C ILE A 768 68.21 -21.12 -21.43
N TRP A 769 67.29 -21.63 -22.22
CA TRP A 769 66.17 -22.43 -21.71
C TRP A 769 66.58 -23.90 -21.65
N GLY A 770 66.51 -24.50 -20.46
CA GLY A 770 66.83 -25.91 -20.24
C GLY A 770 65.96 -26.49 -19.11
N SER A 771 65.80 -27.82 -19.08
CA SER A 771 65.21 -28.53 -17.94
C SER A 771 66.15 -28.52 -16.73
N GLU A 772 67.45 -28.52 -17.00
CA GLU A 772 68.54 -28.49 -16.03
C GLU A 772 69.56 -27.41 -16.38
N ASN A 773 70.46 -27.08 -15.44
CA ASN A 773 71.48 -26.06 -15.66
C ASN A 773 72.46 -26.55 -16.75
N PRO A 774 72.61 -25.84 -17.88
CA PRO A 774 73.43 -26.33 -18.98
C PRO A 774 74.95 -26.24 -18.73
N HIS A 775 75.40 -25.67 -17.60
CA HIS A 775 76.82 -25.49 -17.25
C HIS A 775 77.67 -24.85 -18.38
N MET A 776 77.06 -24.03 -19.24
CA MET A 776 77.77 -23.34 -20.32
C MET A 776 78.59 -22.17 -19.77
N GLY A 777 79.91 -22.20 -19.99
CA GLY A 777 80.84 -21.12 -19.69
C GLY A 777 81.42 -20.50 -20.96
N THR A 778 81.75 -19.20 -20.91
CA THR A 778 82.47 -18.51 -21.99
C THR A 778 83.43 -17.51 -21.37
N SER A 779 84.68 -17.46 -21.83
CA SER A 779 85.68 -16.51 -21.32
C SER A 779 85.43 -15.10 -21.88
N ALA A 780 85.47 -14.09 -21.01
CA ALA A 780 85.36 -12.69 -21.40
C ALA A 780 86.53 -11.88 -20.84
N THR A 781 87.30 -11.24 -21.71
CA THR A 781 88.44 -10.40 -21.35
C THR A 781 87.95 -8.97 -21.11
N ARG A 782 88.20 -8.40 -19.92
CA ARG A 782 88.04 -6.95 -19.67
C ARG A 782 89.28 -6.20 -20.17
N LEU A 783 89.09 -5.01 -20.76
CA LEU A 783 90.16 -4.03 -20.92
C LEU A 783 90.50 -3.47 -19.52
N SER A 784 91.79 -3.35 -19.21
CA SER A 784 92.31 -2.76 -17.97
C SER A 784 92.00 -1.28 -17.88
#